data_AF-A0A963MI96-F1
#
_entry.id   AF-A0A963MI96-F1
#
_cell.length_a   1.000
_cell.length_b   1.000
_cell.length_c   1.000
_cell.angle_alpha   90.00
_cell.angle_beta   90.00
_cell.angle_gamma   90.00
#
_symmetry.space_group_name_H-M   'P 1'
#
loop_
_entity.id
_entity.type
_entity.pdbx_description
1 polymer ?
#
loop_
_entity_poly.entity_id
_entity_poly.type
_entity_poly.pdbx_seq_one_letter_code
_entity_poly.pdbx_strand_id
1 'polypeptide(L)'
;MRFQFPIIIIDEDFRSENTSGFGIRALAKAIEGEGIEVLGVTSYGDLASFAQQQSRASTFIVSIDDEEFDSAEAAADVIQNLRAFVAEIRFRNADIPIFLYGETRTSRHIPNDVLREMHGFIHMFEDTPEFIARYVVREARSYLDSLAPPFFRALTHYAADGSYSWHCPGHSGGVAFLKSPVGQMFHQFFGENMLRADVCNAVEELGQLLDHTGPVAASERNAARIFHCDHLYFVTNGTSTSNKMVWHTTVAPGDVVVVDRNCHKSILHSIIMTGAVPVFLTPTRNHYGIIGPIPLEEFKIENIRKKIAANPFAKDAKGKKPRILTITQSTYDGVLYNVEAIKEMLDGEIDTLHFDEAWLPHAAFHDFYGDYHAIGDERPRCETSMVFSTQSTHKMLAGLSQASQILVQDSNTRKLDRDIFNEAYLMHTSTSPQYSIIASCDVAAAMMEPPGGPALVEESIAEALDFRRAMRKVDDEFGDDDWWFKVWGPEYLSDDGIAEREDWMLKAGERWHGFGELAPGFNMLDPIKATIITPGLDLEGDFADSGIPAGILTKYLAEHGIVVEKTGLYSFFIMFTIGITKGRWNTLVTELQQFKDDYDRNRPLWRVMPEFIAKFPRYERVGLKDLCERIHDFYREFDVARLTTEMYLSDMVPAMRPT
;
A
#
# COMPACT_ATOMS: atom_id res chain seq x y z
N MET A 1 -4.70 -21.82 19.99
CA MET A 1 -5.30 -20.51 19.65
C MET A 1 -6.60 -20.76 18.91
N ARG A 2 -7.67 -19.97 19.11
CA ARG A 2 -8.89 -20.08 18.29
C ARG A 2 -9.07 -18.78 17.51
N PHE A 3 -8.87 -18.82 16.20
CA PHE A 3 -9.28 -17.73 15.33
C PHE A 3 -10.81 -17.70 15.25
N GLN A 4 -11.40 -16.51 15.28
CA GLN A 4 -12.85 -16.33 15.25
C GLN A 4 -13.28 -15.94 13.84
N PHE A 5 -13.72 -16.93 13.06
CA PHE A 5 -14.28 -16.75 11.71
C PHE A 5 -15.69 -17.36 11.66
N PRO A 6 -16.76 -16.59 11.87
CA PRO A 6 -18.12 -17.09 11.84
C PRO A 6 -18.52 -17.69 10.49
N ILE A 7 -19.51 -18.58 10.52
CA ILE A 7 -20.26 -19.02 9.34
C ILE A 7 -21.43 -18.04 9.16
N ILE A 8 -21.58 -17.47 7.96
CA ILE A 8 -22.65 -16.52 7.65
C ILE A 8 -23.79 -17.28 6.99
N ILE A 9 -24.99 -17.16 7.55
CA ILE A 9 -26.22 -17.73 7.00
C ILE A 9 -27.08 -16.59 6.47
N ILE A 10 -27.39 -16.62 5.19
CA ILE A 10 -28.26 -15.67 4.49
C ILE A 10 -29.56 -16.39 4.19
N ASP A 11 -30.61 -16.04 4.93
CA ASP A 11 -31.92 -16.69 4.83
C ASP A 11 -33.01 -15.70 5.26
N GLU A 12 -33.99 -15.43 4.38
CA GLU A 12 -35.05 -14.44 4.63
C GLU A 12 -35.88 -14.81 5.87
N ASP A 13 -36.05 -16.12 6.08
CA ASP A 13 -36.80 -16.72 7.16
C ASP A 13 -35.99 -16.98 8.43
N PHE A 14 -34.72 -16.55 8.49
CA PHE A 14 -33.84 -16.81 9.63
C PHE A 14 -34.46 -16.34 10.96
N ARG A 15 -35.32 -15.31 10.91
CA ARG A 15 -36.05 -14.75 12.06
C ARG A 15 -37.54 -15.11 12.09
N SER A 16 -38.05 -15.84 11.10
CA SER A 16 -39.45 -16.23 10.97
C SER A 16 -39.80 -17.45 11.83
N GLU A 17 -41.02 -17.53 12.36
CA GLU A 17 -41.54 -18.70 13.12
C GLU A 17 -42.16 -19.78 12.20
N ASN A 18 -41.77 -19.84 10.93
CA ASN A 18 -42.22 -20.85 9.98
C ASN A 18 -41.27 -22.07 9.95
N THR A 19 -41.64 -23.08 9.15
CA THR A 19 -40.88 -24.33 9.04
C THR A 19 -39.46 -24.07 8.54
N SER A 20 -39.29 -23.29 7.47
CA SER A 20 -38.00 -22.88 6.90
C SER A 20 -37.09 -22.24 7.96
N GLY A 21 -37.59 -21.19 8.64
CA GLY A 21 -36.87 -20.51 9.72
C GLY A 21 -36.51 -21.42 10.90
N PHE A 22 -37.34 -22.40 11.24
CA PHE A 22 -37.01 -23.38 12.27
C PHE A 22 -35.86 -24.30 11.83
N GLY A 23 -35.88 -24.79 10.58
CA GLY A 23 -34.84 -25.68 10.05
C GLY A 23 -33.47 -25.01 9.98
N ILE A 24 -33.39 -23.78 9.47
CA ILE A 24 -32.11 -23.08 9.36
C ILE A 24 -31.53 -22.70 10.73
N ARG A 25 -32.38 -22.33 11.71
CA ARG A 25 -31.92 -22.09 13.09
C ARG A 25 -31.50 -23.37 13.82
N ALA A 26 -32.12 -24.51 13.51
CA ALA A 26 -31.67 -25.80 14.02
C ALA A 26 -30.27 -26.14 13.48
N LEU A 27 -30.01 -25.87 12.20
CA LEU A 27 -28.69 -26.00 11.59
C LEU A 27 -27.68 -25.03 12.24
N ALA A 28 -28.03 -23.75 12.40
CA ALA A 28 -27.18 -22.76 13.08
C ALA A 28 -26.75 -23.24 14.47
N LYS A 29 -27.70 -23.73 15.27
CA LYS A 29 -27.42 -24.27 16.61
C LYS A 29 -26.54 -25.53 16.57
N ALA A 30 -26.72 -26.39 15.57
CA ALA A 30 -25.87 -27.55 15.38
C ALA A 30 -24.42 -27.16 15.03
N ILE A 31 -24.23 -26.12 14.20
CA ILE A 31 -22.92 -25.54 13.88
C ILE A 31 -22.26 -24.92 15.12
N GLU A 32 -23.02 -24.15 15.92
CA GLU A 32 -22.53 -23.61 17.20
C GLU A 32 -22.11 -24.71 18.18
N GLY A 33 -22.82 -25.85 18.15
CA GLY A 33 -22.46 -27.05 18.91
C GLY A 33 -21.09 -27.65 18.55
N GLU A 34 -20.62 -27.45 17.32
CA GLU A 34 -19.28 -27.85 16.85
C GLU A 34 -18.20 -26.78 17.13
N GLY A 35 -18.58 -25.67 17.78
CA GLY A 35 -17.68 -24.66 18.33
C GLY A 35 -17.33 -23.50 17.39
N ILE A 36 -18.13 -23.27 16.36
CA ILE A 36 -17.99 -22.13 15.43
C ILE A 36 -19.18 -21.18 15.59
N GLU A 37 -18.91 -19.88 15.61
CA GLU A 37 -19.94 -18.85 15.69
C GLU A 37 -20.75 -18.76 14.40
N VAL A 38 -22.06 -18.49 14.51
CA VAL A 38 -22.95 -18.31 13.36
C VAL A 38 -23.53 -16.90 13.36
N LEU A 39 -23.49 -16.24 12.20
CA LEU A 39 -24.12 -14.94 11.99
C LEU A 39 -25.26 -15.10 10.97
N GLY A 40 -26.49 -14.92 11.43
CA GLY A 40 -27.68 -14.98 10.57
C GLY A 40 -28.12 -13.60 10.10
N VAL A 41 -28.33 -13.47 8.79
CA VAL A 41 -28.81 -12.26 8.10
C VAL A 41 -30.00 -12.60 7.21
N THR A 42 -30.90 -11.63 7.01
CA THR A 42 -32.23 -11.88 6.40
C THR A 42 -32.37 -11.43 4.95
N SER A 43 -31.33 -10.89 4.33
CA SER A 43 -31.36 -10.49 2.91
C SER A 43 -29.95 -10.22 2.42
N TYR A 44 -29.70 -10.49 1.14
CA TYR A 44 -28.49 -10.11 0.42
C TYR A 44 -28.60 -8.74 -0.30
N GLY A 45 -29.69 -7.98 -0.09
CA GLY A 45 -29.99 -6.74 -0.82
C GLY A 45 -28.97 -5.60 -0.73
N ASP A 46 -28.00 -5.69 0.20
CA ASP A 46 -26.82 -4.82 0.23
C ASP A 46 -25.54 -5.66 0.07
N LEU A 47 -25.33 -6.14 -1.17
CA LEU A 47 -24.17 -6.95 -1.58
C LEU A 47 -22.83 -6.29 -1.20
N ALA A 48 -22.77 -4.95 -1.20
CA ALA A 48 -21.60 -4.18 -0.84
C ALA A 48 -21.28 -4.24 0.67
N SER A 49 -22.30 -4.31 1.54
CA SER A 49 -22.11 -4.55 2.98
C SER A 49 -21.61 -5.97 3.28
N PHE A 50 -22.01 -6.98 2.49
CA PHE A 50 -21.53 -8.37 2.65
C PHE A 50 -20.11 -8.58 2.14
N ALA A 51 -19.76 -7.90 1.05
CA ALA A 51 -18.41 -7.80 0.54
C ALA A 51 -17.40 -7.33 1.60
N GLN A 52 -17.79 -6.50 2.57
CA GLN A 52 -16.91 -6.11 3.67
C GLN A 52 -16.84 -7.15 4.80
N GLN A 53 -17.93 -7.91 5.01
CA GLN A 53 -18.01 -8.95 6.04
C GLN A 53 -17.30 -10.25 5.66
N GLN A 54 -17.03 -10.50 4.38
CA GLN A 54 -16.34 -11.72 3.91
C GLN A 54 -14.95 -11.91 4.51
N SER A 55 -14.24 -10.82 4.83
CA SER A 55 -12.93 -10.85 5.50
C SER A 55 -12.96 -11.53 6.87
N ARG A 56 -14.15 -11.68 7.45
CA ARG A 56 -14.39 -12.31 8.76
C ARG A 56 -15.15 -13.63 8.65
N ALA A 57 -15.57 -14.04 7.47
CA ALA A 57 -16.35 -15.26 7.27
C ALA A 57 -15.44 -16.47 7.03
N SER A 58 -15.85 -17.64 7.51
CA SER A 58 -15.24 -18.93 7.12
C SER A 58 -16.01 -19.65 6.02
N THR A 59 -17.33 -19.44 5.93
CA THR A 59 -18.24 -20.06 4.96
C THR A 59 -19.51 -19.22 4.83
N PHE A 60 -20.14 -19.24 3.65
CA PHE A 60 -21.50 -18.74 3.42
C PHE A 60 -22.49 -19.90 3.21
N ILE A 61 -23.66 -19.80 3.83
CA ILE A 61 -24.85 -20.61 3.53
C ILE A 61 -25.91 -19.65 2.99
N VAL A 62 -26.33 -19.84 1.75
CA VAL A 62 -27.30 -18.98 1.06
C VAL A 62 -28.57 -19.78 0.83
N SER A 63 -29.68 -19.31 1.38
CA SER A 63 -30.99 -19.89 1.19
C SER A 63 -31.59 -19.49 -0.15
N ILE A 64 -32.33 -20.42 -0.76
CA ILE A 64 -33.12 -20.20 -1.96
C ILE A 64 -34.50 -20.80 -1.70
N ASP A 65 -35.52 -19.95 -1.77
CA ASP A 65 -36.90 -20.37 -1.52
C ASP A 65 -37.56 -20.93 -2.79
N ASP A 66 -38.40 -21.95 -2.62
CA ASP A 66 -39.06 -22.63 -3.73
C ASP A 66 -40.07 -21.72 -4.46
N GLU A 67 -40.71 -20.79 -3.73
CA GLU A 67 -41.71 -19.82 -4.23
C GLU A 67 -41.09 -18.79 -5.20
N GLU A 68 -39.79 -18.49 -5.05
CA GLU A 68 -39.10 -17.53 -5.92
C GLU A 68 -38.90 -18.07 -7.35
N PHE A 69 -39.17 -19.36 -7.58
CA PHE A 69 -39.05 -20.03 -8.88
C PHE A 69 -40.40 -20.41 -9.49
N ASP A 70 -41.52 -19.90 -8.95
CA ASP A 70 -42.87 -20.18 -9.45
C ASP A 70 -43.18 -19.46 -10.79
N SER A 71 -42.42 -18.41 -11.12
CA SER A 71 -42.46 -17.75 -12.42
C SER A 71 -41.08 -17.68 -13.05
N ALA A 72 -41.03 -17.71 -14.39
CA ALA A 72 -39.76 -17.61 -15.12
C ALA A 72 -39.03 -16.27 -14.89
N GLU A 73 -39.77 -15.22 -14.56
CA GLU A 73 -39.24 -13.88 -14.25
C GLU A 73 -38.60 -13.86 -12.85
N ALA A 74 -39.31 -14.33 -11.82
CA ALA A 74 -38.77 -14.40 -10.46
C ALA A 74 -37.55 -15.34 -10.36
N ALA A 75 -37.59 -16.49 -11.06
CA ALA A 75 -36.45 -17.40 -11.15
C ALA A 75 -35.23 -16.72 -11.79
N ALA A 76 -35.43 -15.87 -12.80
CA ALA A 76 -34.36 -15.15 -13.46
C ALA A 76 -33.73 -14.09 -12.53
N ASP A 77 -34.56 -13.36 -11.77
CA ASP A 77 -34.11 -12.35 -10.81
C ASP A 77 -33.28 -12.96 -9.67
N VAL A 78 -33.73 -14.07 -9.07
CA VAL A 78 -32.96 -14.77 -8.02
C VAL A 78 -31.65 -15.33 -8.54
N ILE A 79 -31.66 -15.95 -9.72
CA ILE A 79 -30.44 -16.41 -10.37
C ILE A 79 -29.48 -15.24 -10.63
N GLN A 80 -29.99 -14.08 -11.05
CA GLN A 80 -29.19 -12.89 -11.29
C GLN A 80 -28.57 -12.36 -9.98
N ASN A 81 -29.35 -12.29 -8.91
CA ASN A 81 -28.88 -11.88 -7.59
C ASN A 81 -27.83 -12.83 -7.03
N LEU A 82 -28.06 -14.14 -7.12
CA LEU A 82 -27.11 -15.17 -6.71
C LEU A 82 -25.81 -15.08 -7.53
N ARG A 83 -25.92 -14.89 -8.85
CA ARG A 83 -24.76 -14.69 -9.71
C ARG A 83 -23.98 -13.44 -9.32
N ALA A 84 -24.65 -12.33 -9.02
CA ALA A 84 -24.02 -11.09 -8.56
C ALA A 84 -23.31 -11.29 -7.22
N PHE A 85 -23.94 -11.97 -6.26
CA PHE A 85 -23.35 -12.31 -4.97
C PHE A 85 -22.08 -13.17 -5.12
N VAL A 86 -22.16 -14.23 -5.92
CA VAL A 86 -21.02 -15.11 -6.17
C VAL A 86 -19.88 -14.36 -6.86
N ALA A 87 -20.20 -13.54 -7.86
CA ALA A 87 -19.20 -12.73 -8.55
C ALA A 87 -18.48 -11.77 -7.58
N GLU A 88 -19.23 -11.11 -6.69
CA GLU A 88 -18.68 -10.16 -5.72
C GLU A 88 -17.78 -10.83 -4.66
N ILE A 89 -18.13 -12.05 -4.24
CA ILE A 89 -17.28 -12.85 -3.35
C ILE A 89 -16.04 -13.31 -4.09
N ARG A 90 -16.20 -13.94 -5.27
CA ARG A 90 -15.09 -14.50 -6.04
C ARG A 90 -14.12 -13.43 -6.54
N PHE A 91 -14.59 -12.19 -6.69
CA PHE A 91 -13.74 -11.02 -6.97
C PHE A 91 -12.70 -10.75 -5.87
N ARG A 92 -12.99 -11.05 -4.60
CA ARG A 92 -12.03 -10.86 -3.49
C ARG A 92 -11.47 -12.17 -2.93
N ASN A 93 -12.20 -13.27 -3.10
CA ASN A 93 -11.88 -14.54 -2.50
C ASN A 93 -12.32 -15.72 -3.38
N ALA A 94 -11.34 -16.39 -3.99
CA ALA A 94 -11.57 -17.53 -4.88
C ALA A 94 -12.09 -18.77 -4.14
N ASP A 95 -11.71 -18.98 -2.88
CA ASP A 95 -11.77 -20.29 -2.24
C ASP A 95 -12.79 -20.37 -1.09
N ILE A 96 -13.39 -19.26 -0.66
CA ILE A 96 -14.34 -19.31 0.46
C ILE A 96 -15.52 -20.25 0.12
N PRO A 97 -15.84 -21.21 1.00
CA PRO A 97 -16.95 -22.13 0.79
C PRO A 97 -18.30 -21.41 0.72
N ILE A 98 -19.10 -21.77 -0.28
CA ILE A 98 -20.48 -21.30 -0.44
C ILE A 98 -21.40 -22.52 -0.59
N PHE A 99 -22.37 -22.63 0.30
CA PHE A 99 -23.40 -23.68 0.28
C PHE A 99 -24.75 -23.08 -0.08
N LEU A 100 -25.52 -23.81 -0.89
CA LEU A 100 -26.92 -23.49 -1.14
C LEU A 100 -27.80 -24.29 -0.19
N TYR A 101 -28.70 -23.61 0.49
CA TYR A 101 -29.73 -24.19 1.34
C TYR A 101 -31.08 -24.09 0.62
N GLY A 102 -31.83 -25.19 0.56
CA GLY A 102 -33.13 -25.18 -0.10
C GLY A 102 -34.02 -26.37 0.27
N GLU A 103 -35.31 -26.23 -0.04
CA GLU A 103 -36.35 -27.19 0.35
C GLU A 103 -36.45 -28.36 -0.65
N THR A 104 -36.68 -28.10 -1.94
CA THR A 104 -36.86 -29.16 -2.96
C THR A 104 -35.99 -29.02 -4.22
N ARG A 105 -35.26 -27.90 -4.38
CA ARG A 105 -34.45 -27.65 -5.60
C ARG A 105 -33.20 -28.52 -5.67
N THR A 106 -33.01 -29.10 -6.84
CA THR A 106 -31.79 -29.82 -7.25
C THR A 106 -30.95 -29.01 -8.23
N SER A 107 -29.71 -29.44 -8.46
CA SER A 107 -28.74 -28.83 -9.40
C SER A 107 -29.27 -28.55 -10.82
N ARG A 108 -30.39 -29.17 -11.23
CA ARG A 108 -31.03 -28.92 -12.53
C ARG A 108 -31.60 -27.51 -12.70
N HIS A 109 -31.88 -26.80 -11.61
CA HIS A 109 -32.53 -25.48 -11.64
C HIS A 109 -31.51 -24.32 -11.57
N ILE A 110 -30.25 -24.63 -11.27
CA ILE A 110 -29.18 -23.64 -11.15
C ILE A 110 -28.31 -23.69 -12.41
N PRO A 111 -28.07 -22.54 -13.06
CA PRO A 111 -27.16 -22.47 -14.20
C PRO A 111 -25.76 -22.98 -13.86
N ASN A 112 -25.10 -23.63 -14.83
CA ASN A 112 -23.82 -24.30 -14.61
C ASN A 112 -22.68 -23.33 -14.22
N ASP A 113 -22.76 -22.06 -14.64
CA ASP A 113 -21.82 -21.00 -14.28
C ASP A 113 -21.89 -20.62 -12.79
N VAL A 114 -23.04 -20.77 -12.14
CA VAL A 114 -23.21 -20.57 -10.69
C VAL A 114 -22.91 -21.87 -9.94
N LEU A 115 -23.41 -23.00 -10.47
CA LEU A 115 -23.26 -24.31 -9.86
C LEU A 115 -21.80 -24.70 -9.60
N ARG A 116 -20.90 -24.35 -10.53
CA ARG A 116 -19.45 -24.64 -10.40
C ARG A 116 -18.76 -23.89 -9.26
N GLU A 117 -19.34 -22.79 -8.79
CA GLU A 117 -18.79 -21.94 -7.73
C GLU A 117 -19.25 -22.40 -6.33
N MET A 118 -20.26 -23.26 -6.28
CA MET A 118 -20.84 -23.79 -5.05
C MET A 118 -20.07 -25.01 -4.54
N HIS A 119 -19.94 -25.11 -3.22
CA HIS A 119 -19.28 -26.25 -2.55
C HIS A 119 -20.23 -27.40 -2.24
N GLY A 120 -21.52 -27.11 -2.06
CA GLY A 120 -22.52 -28.14 -1.79
C GLY A 120 -23.96 -27.61 -1.73
N PHE A 121 -24.89 -28.55 -1.79
CA PHE A 121 -26.33 -28.31 -1.59
C PHE A 121 -26.74 -28.94 -0.26
N ILE A 122 -27.53 -28.20 0.50
CA ILE A 122 -28.08 -28.61 1.78
C ILE A 122 -29.59 -28.71 1.59
N HIS A 123 -30.11 -29.93 1.67
CA HIS A 123 -31.55 -30.21 1.57
C HIS A 123 -32.18 -30.23 2.96
N MET A 124 -33.08 -29.28 3.19
CA MET A 124 -33.68 -29.05 4.51
C MET A 124 -34.37 -30.28 5.12
N PHE A 125 -35.06 -31.08 4.32
CA PHE A 125 -35.90 -32.18 4.80
C PHE A 125 -35.30 -33.57 4.62
N GLU A 126 -34.16 -33.69 3.94
CA GLU A 126 -33.54 -34.99 3.63
C GLU A 126 -32.39 -35.33 4.58
N ASP A 127 -31.70 -34.31 5.12
CA ASP A 127 -30.51 -34.47 5.95
C ASP A 127 -30.72 -34.02 7.40
N THR A 128 -29.98 -34.64 8.32
CA THR A 128 -29.98 -34.20 9.74
C THR A 128 -29.13 -32.94 9.93
N PRO A 129 -29.58 -31.94 10.72
CA PRO A 129 -28.80 -30.74 11.00
C PRO A 129 -27.38 -31.03 11.55
N GLU A 130 -27.22 -32.09 12.35
CA GLU A 130 -25.93 -32.48 12.92
C GLU A 130 -24.95 -33.00 11.85
N PHE A 131 -25.44 -33.72 10.84
CA PHE A 131 -24.60 -34.18 9.74
C PHE A 131 -24.15 -33.01 8.87
N ILE A 132 -25.08 -32.14 8.50
CA ILE A 132 -24.79 -30.94 7.69
C ILE A 132 -23.82 -30.03 8.44
N ALA A 133 -24.04 -29.79 9.73
CA ALA A 133 -23.14 -28.98 10.54
C ALA A 133 -21.70 -29.50 10.48
N ARG A 134 -21.49 -30.81 10.64
CA ARG A 134 -20.14 -31.42 10.53
C ARG A 134 -19.55 -31.27 9.14
N TYR A 135 -20.36 -31.37 8.08
CA TYR A 135 -19.90 -31.18 6.71
C TYR A 135 -19.47 -29.74 6.46
N VAL A 136 -20.31 -28.75 6.79
CA VAL A 136 -20.01 -27.32 6.65
C VAL A 136 -18.78 -26.95 7.48
N VAL A 137 -18.70 -27.42 8.74
CA VAL A 137 -17.57 -27.15 9.62
C VAL A 137 -16.27 -27.78 9.11
N ARG A 138 -16.33 -28.95 8.46
CA ARG A 138 -15.16 -29.57 7.82
C ARG A 138 -14.61 -28.68 6.71
N GLU A 139 -15.48 -28.21 5.81
CA GLU A 139 -15.05 -27.33 4.72
C GLU A 139 -14.56 -25.98 5.24
N ALA A 140 -15.24 -25.40 6.24
CA ALA A 140 -14.80 -24.17 6.91
C ALA A 140 -13.39 -24.31 7.50
N ARG A 141 -13.11 -25.42 8.20
CA ARG A 141 -11.77 -25.70 8.75
C ARG A 141 -10.73 -25.91 7.65
N SER A 142 -11.07 -26.65 6.60
CA SER A 142 -10.17 -26.87 5.46
C SER A 142 -9.77 -25.55 4.78
N TYR A 143 -10.72 -24.62 4.64
CA TYR A 143 -10.45 -23.27 4.15
C TYR A 143 -9.55 -22.48 5.12
N LEU A 144 -9.87 -22.45 6.42
CA LEU A 144 -9.04 -21.72 7.39
C LEU A 144 -7.60 -22.25 7.48
N ASP A 145 -7.41 -23.56 7.34
CA ASP A 145 -6.10 -24.20 7.34
C ASP A 145 -5.28 -23.89 6.06
N SER A 146 -5.94 -23.50 4.96
CA SER A 146 -5.26 -23.11 3.72
C SER A 146 -4.79 -21.64 3.73
N LEU A 147 -5.46 -20.76 4.47
CA LEU A 147 -5.21 -19.30 4.47
C LEU A 147 -3.81 -18.90 4.93
N ALA A 148 -3.28 -19.54 5.98
CA ALA A 148 -2.04 -19.09 6.60
C ALA A 148 -0.84 -19.38 5.68
N PRO A 149 -0.04 -18.37 5.28
CA PRO A 149 1.15 -18.59 4.47
C PRO A 149 2.25 -19.31 5.27
N PRO A 150 3.31 -19.82 4.60
CA PRO A 150 4.16 -20.87 5.18
C PRO A 150 4.80 -20.52 6.53
N PHE A 151 5.36 -19.33 6.69
CA PHE A 151 6.02 -18.92 7.92
C PHE A 151 5.01 -18.54 8.99
N PHE A 152 3.95 -17.80 8.66
CA PHE A 152 2.90 -17.47 9.63
C PHE A 152 2.20 -18.74 10.16
N ARG A 153 1.96 -19.74 9.31
CA ARG A 153 1.42 -21.04 9.72
C ARG A 153 2.33 -21.74 10.71
N ALA A 154 3.62 -21.85 10.40
CA ALA A 154 4.58 -22.47 11.31
C ALA A 154 4.65 -21.73 12.67
N LEU A 155 4.62 -20.39 12.65
CA LEU A 155 4.65 -19.55 13.84
C LEU A 155 3.40 -19.72 14.72
N THR A 156 2.22 -19.84 14.10
CA THR A 156 0.95 -20.05 14.85
C THR A 156 0.89 -21.44 15.47
N HIS A 157 1.42 -22.47 14.80
CA HIS A 157 1.56 -23.82 15.36
C HIS A 157 2.51 -23.83 16.56
N TYR A 158 3.71 -23.26 16.41
CA TYR A 158 4.67 -23.13 17.52
C TYR A 158 4.07 -22.41 18.73
N ALA A 159 3.39 -21.29 18.50
CA ALA A 159 2.76 -20.51 19.56
C ALA A 159 1.61 -21.28 20.26
N ALA A 160 0.96 -22.21 19.56
CA ALA A 160 -0.12 -23.03 20.10
C ALA A 160 0.37 -24.25 20.90
N ASP A 161 1.53 -24.81 20.58
CA ASP A 161 2.07 -26.03 21.19
C ASP A 161 2.47 -25.85 22.67
N GLY A 162 2.70 -24.61 23.12
CA GLY A 162 2.88 -24.30 24.54
C GLY A 162 4.19 -24.81 25.15
N SER A 163 5.21 -25.04 24.34
CA SER A 163 6.51 -25.57 24.74
C SER A 163 7.27 -24.65 25.71
N TYR A 164 7.85 -25.22 26.78
CA TYR A 164 8.74 -24.50 27.69
C TYR A 164 10.13 -24.36 27.06
N SER A 165 10.54 -23.13 26.78
CA SER A 165 11.83 -22.79 26.18
C SER A 165 12.91 -22.45 27.22
N TRP A 166 14.13 -22.99 27.05
CA TRP A 166 15.34 -22.64 27.82
C TRP A 166 16.34 -21.81 27.00
N HIS A 167 15.84 -21.04 26.03
CA HIS A 167 16.63 -20.21 25.12
C HIS A 167 16.17 -18.74 25.17
N CYS A 168 16.85 -17.88 24.41
CA CYS A 168 16.42 -16.49 24.22
C CYS A 168 15.12 -16.42 23.39
N PRO A 169 14.31 -15.36 23.50
CA PRO A 169 14.50 -14.18 24.34
C PRO A 169 14.24 -14.42 25.83
N GLY A 170 14.91 -13.66 26.71
CA GLY A 170 14.86 -13.83 28.17
C GLY A 170 13.49 -13.55 28.82
N HIS A 171 12.52 -13.01 28.07
CA HIS A 171 11.14 -12.87 28.57
C HIS A 171 10.36 -14.20 28.51
N SER A 172 10.86 -15.21 27.79
CA SER A 172 10.28 -16.56 27.69
C SER A 172 8.79 -16.54 27.33
N GLY A 173 8.45 -16.00 26.17
CA GLY A 173 7.06 -15.89 25.73
C GLY A 173 6.22 -14.87 26.50
N GLY A 174 6.85 -14.02 27.33
CA GLY A 174 6.20 -12.94 28.07
C GLY A 174 6.11 -13.17 29.58
N VAL A 175 6.48 -14.37 30.06
CA VAL A 175 6.45 -14.77 31.47
C VAL A 175 7.26 -13.83 32.37
N ALA A 176 8.40 -13.30 31.91
CA ALA A 176 9.18 -12.38 32.72
C ALA A 176 8.45 -11.05 33.00
N PHE A 177 7.61 -10.57 32.07
CA PHE A 177 6.85 -9.33 32.25
C PHE A 177 5.81 -9.47 33.37
N LEU A 178 5.26 -10.65 33.58
CA LEU A 178 4.30 -10.93 34.67
C LEU A 178 4.92 -10.80 36.07
N LYS A 179 6.25 -10.70 36.17
CA LYS A 179 6.97 -10.58 37.46
C LYS A 179 7.04 -9.14 37.98
N SER A 180 6.49 -8.16 37.26
CA SER A 180 6.49 -6.74 37.65
C SER A 180 5.17 -6.07 37.29
N PRO A 181 4.60 -5.17 38.13
CA PRO A 181 3.36 -4.46 37.80
C PRO A 181 3.41 -3.69 36.46
N VAL A 182 4.53 -3.02 36.17
CA VAL A 182 4.69 -2.33 34.88
C VAL A 182 4.82 -3.33 33.72
N GLY A 183 5.42 -4.49 33.96
CA GLY A 183 5.47 -5.57 32.97
C GLY A 183 4.10 -6.20 32.72
N GLN A 184 3.25 -6.31 33.75
CA GLN A 184 1.88 -6.77 33.59
C GLN A 184 1.07 -5.81 32.70
N MET A 185 1.24 -4.50 32.87
CA MET A 185 0.64 -3.51 31.95
C MET A 185 1.13 -3.72 30.51
N PHE A 186 2.43 -3.93 30.32
CA PHE A 186 3.01 -4.21 28.99
C PHE A 186 2.44 -5.50 28.36
N HIS A 187 2.36 -6.57 29.14
CA HIS A 187 1.81 -7.85 28.70
C HIS A 187 0.33 -7.75 28.33
N GLN A 188 -0.47 -7.00 29.10
CA GLN A 188 -1.89 -6.77 28.79
C GLN A 188 -2.08 -5.91 27.54
N PHE A 189 -1.20 -4.93 27.34
CA PHE A 189 -1.27 -4.04 26.18
C PHE A 189 -0.92 -4.75 24.86
N PHE A 190 0.20 -5.48 24.81
CA PHE A 190 0.64 -6.18 23.59
C PHE A 190 -0.01 -7.54 23.39
N GLY A 191 -0.45 -8.18 24.47
CA GLY A 191 -1.05 -9.51 24.44
C GLY A 191 -0.03 -10.65 24.35
N GLU A 192 -0.45 -11.83 24.81
CA GLU A 192 0.41 -13.02 24.92
C GLU A 192 0.89 -13.54 23.56
N ASN A 193 0.07 -13.46 22.52
CA ASN A 193 0.40 -14.00 21.19
C ASN A 193 1.60 -13.30 20.57
N MET A 194 1.68 -11.97 20.68
CA MET A 194 2.81 -11.22 20.15
C MET A 194 4.10 -11.57 20.90
N LEU A 195 4.02 -11.77 22.21
CA LEU A 195 5.16 -12.13 23.05
C LEU A 195 5.61 -13.58 22.87
N ARG A 196 4.68 -14.51 22.55
CA ARG A 196 5.00 -15.89 22.19
C ARG A 196 5.59 -16.04 20.79
N ALA A 197 5.20 -15.16 19.88
CA ALA A 197 5.76 -15.09 18.54
C ALA A 197 7.18 -14.50 18.50
N ASP A 198 7.63 -13.86 19.59
CA ASP A 198 9.00 -13.36 19.73
C ASP A 198 9.96 -14.48 20.18
N VAL A 199 10.55 -15.12 19.18
CA VAL A 199 11.41 -16.30 19.31
C VAL A 199 12.76 -16.06 18.62
N CYS A 200 13.72 -16.93 18.87
CA CYS A 200 15.04 -16.85 18.25
C CYS A 200 15.33 -18.06 17.34
N ASN A 201 16.47 -18.02 16.68
CA ASN A 201 17.02 -19.07 15.81
C ASN A 201 17.17 -20.47 16.45
N ALA A 202 17.00 -20.60 17.77
CA ALA A 202 17.00 -21.90 18.45
C ALA A 202 15.76 -22.76 18.11
N VAL A 203 14.71 -22.15 17.56
CA VAL A 203 13.50 -22.85 17.11
C VAL A 203 13.71 -23.34 15.67
N GLU A 204 14.33 -24.51 15.53
CA GLU A 204 14.71 -25.07 14.21
C GLU A 204 13.52 -25.24 13.25
N GLU A 205 12.33 -25.57 13.78
CA GLU A 205 11.11 -25.78 12.99
C GLU A 205 10.63 -24.53 12.21
N LEU A 206 11.03 -23.32 12.64
CA LEU A 206 10.71 -22.06 11.96
C LEU A 206 11.75 -21.69 10.89
N GLY A 207 12.89 -22.40 10.83
CA GLY A 207 14.00 -22.05 9.97
C GLY A 207 14.73 -20.77 10.41
N GLN A 208 15.62 -20.28 9.55
CA GLN A 208 16.43 -19.09 9.82
C GLN A 208 16.35 -18.10 8.65
N LEU A 209 16.15 -16.82 9.00
CA LEU A 209 16.13 -15.71 8.04
C LEU A 209 17.50 -15.50 7.38
N LEU A 210 18.58 -15.57 8.16
CA LEU A 210 19.94 -15.28 7.69
C LEU A 210 20.49 -16.36 6.73
N ASP A 211 20.04 -17.60 6.89
CA ASP A 211 20.45 -18.73 6.05
C ASP A 211 19.44 -19.03 4.95
N HIS A 212 18.29 -18.34 4.92
CA HIS A 212 17.17 -18.62 4.02
C HIS A 212 16.76 -20.09 4.03
N THR A 213 16.39 -20.61 5.21
CA THR A 213 16.01 -22.02 5.42
C THR A 213 14.60 -22.20 5.99
N GLY A 214 14.06 -23.42 5.87
CA GLY A 214 12.78 -23.81 6.48
C GLY A 214 11.56 -23.00 5.98
N PRO A 215 10.57 -22.74 6.86
CA PRO A 215 9.40 -21.92 6.54
C PRO A 215 9.71 -20.51 6.04
N VAL A 216 10.81 -19.88 6.49
CA VAL A 216 11.22 -18.56 5.97
C VAL A 216 11.53 -18.64 4.48
N ALA A 217 12.34 -19.61 4.06
CA ALA A 217 12.67 -19.83 2.65
C ALA A 217 11.46 -20.22 1.80
N ALA A 218 10.51 -20.95 2.38
CA ALA A 218 9.25 -21.25 1.71
C ALA A 218 8.42 -19.99 1.47
N SER A 219 8.42 -19.07 2.44
CA SER A 219 7.70 -17.80 2.39
C SER A 219 8.33 -16.81 1.41
N GLU A 220 9.66 -16.68 1.42
CA GLU A 220 10.40 -15.89 0.43
C GLU A 220 10.16 -16.40 -0.99
N ARG A 221 10.14 -17.72 -1.22
CA ARG A 221 9.77 -18.30 -2.51
C ARG A 221 8.31 -18.07 -2.89
N ASN A 222 7.39 -18.16 -1.92
CA ASN A 222 5.98 -17.89 -2.16
C ASN A 222 5.74 -16.43 -2.55
N ALA A 223 6.35 -15.51 -1.80
CA ALA A 223 6.32 -14.09 -2.10
C ALA A 223 6.99 -13.80 -3.45
N ALA A 224 8.12 -14.44 -3.78
CA ALA A 224 8.74 -14.27 -5.09
C ALA A 224 7.82 -14.69 -6.25
N ARG A 225 7.04 -15.77 -6.08
CA ARG A 225 6.00 -16.18 -7.02
C ARG A 225 4.90 -15.12 -7.14
N ILE A 226 4.39 -14.61 -6.01
CA ILE A 226 3.30 -13.62 -5.99
C ILE A 226 3.73 -12.29 -6.62
N PHE A 227 4.96 -11.85 -6.39
CA PHE A 227 5.52 -10.62 -6.96
C PHE A 227 6.17 -10.82 -8.35
N HIS A 228 6.10 -12.03 -8.92
CA HIS A 228 6.66 -12.37 -10.23
C HIS A 228 8.15 -12.01 -10.40
N CYS A 229 8.95 -12.23 -9.35
CA CYS A 229 10.41 -12.03 -9.37
C CYS A 229 11.17 -13.36 -9.19
N ASP A 230 12.43 -13.44 -9.63
CA ASP A 230 13.21 -14.68 -9.49
C ASP A 230 13.65 -14.92 -8.03
N HIS A 231 13.95 -13.84 -7.32
CA HIS A 231 14.34 -13.88 -5.92
C HIS A 231 13.66 -12.78 -5.12
N LEU A 232 13.18 -13.14 -3.93
CA LEU A 232 12.65 -12.19 -2.95
C LEU A 232 13.30 -12.45 -1.59
N TYR A 233 13.74 -11.37 -0.95
CA TYR A 233 14.36 -11.40 0.37
C TYR A 233 13.60 -10.52 1.33
N PHE A 234 13.18 -11.07 2.47
CA PHE A 234 12.54 -10.26 3.52
C PHE A 234 13.59 -9.49 4.33
N VAL A 235 13.27 -8.26 4.73
CA VAL A 235 14.18 -7.38 5.49
C VAL A 235 13.42 -6.80 6.67
N THR A 236 14.02 -6.88 7.86
CA THR A 236 13.39 -6.49 9.15
C THR A 236 13.85 -5.14 9.68
N ASN A 237 14.56 -4.34 8.86
CA ASN A 237 15.04 -3.00 9.23
C ASN A 237 14.76 -1.93 8.16
N GLY A 238 13.62 -2.09 7.47
CA GLY A 238 13.06 -1.17 6.48
C GLY A 238 13.86 -1.09 5.17
N THR A 239 13.27 -0.43 4.17
CA THR A 239 13.91 -0.23 2.85
C THR A 239 15.18 0.60 2.93
N SER A 240 15.33 1.39 4.00
CA SER A 240 16.59 2.03 4.34
C SER A 240 17.75 1.04 4.37
N THR A 241 17.52 -0.19 4.85
CA THR A 241 18.52 -1.25 4.95
C THR A 241 18.57 -2.07 3.67
N SER A 242 17.42 -2.38 3.05
CA SER A 242 17.34 -3.02 1.74
C SER A 242 18.21 -2.32 0.68
N ASN A 243 18.10 -0.99 0.63
CA ASN A 243 18.92 -0.15 -0.25
C ASN A 243 20.44 -0.33 -0.03
N LYS A 244 20.88 -0.50 1.22
CA LYS A 244 22.30 -0.73 1.54
C LYS A 244 22.75 -2.12 1.12
N MET A 245 21.92 -3.14 1.32
CA MET A 245 22.23 -4.51 0.91
C MET A 245 22.44 -4.61 -0.61
N VAL A 246 21.55 -4.00 -1.40
CA VAL A 246 21.68 -3.95 -2.87
C VAL A 246 22.98 -3.23 -3.28
N TRP A 247 23.27 -2.09 -2.65
CA TRP A 247 24.49 -1.32 -2.94
C TRP A 247 25.77 -2.05 -2.55
N HIS A 248 25.85 -2.63 -1.35
CA HIS A 248 27.02 -3.38 -0.90
C HIS A 248 27.26 -4.68 -1.70
N THR A 249 26.23 -5.21 -2.36
CA THR A 249 26.38 -6.33 -3.30
C THR A 249 27.04 -5.89 -4.61
N THR A 250 26.77 -4.67 -5.08
CA THR A 250 27.00 -4.27 -6.49
C THR A 250 28.04 -3.19 -6.69
N VAL A 251 28.42 -2.46 -5.64
CA VAL A 251 29.27 -1.27 -5.69
C VAL A 251 30.51 -1.44 -4.82
N ALA A 252 31.69 -1.25 -5.41
CA ALA A 252 32.96 -1.22 -4.71
C ALA A 252 33.49 0.22 -4.52
N PRO A 253 34.42 0.45 -3.59
CA PRO A 253 35.01 1.76 -3.39
C PRO A 253 35.66 2.36 -4.64
N GLY A 254 35.29 3.61 -4.96
CA GLY A 254 35.78 4.34 -6.13
C GLY A 254 35.03 4.05 -7.43
N ASP A 255 34.00 3.19 -7.40
CA ASP A 255 33.14 2.96 -8.55
C ASP A 255 32.27 4.19 -8.87
N VAL A 256 32.01 4.42 -10.16
CA VAL A 256 31.06 5.43 -10.62
C VAL A 256 29.64 4.88 -10.51
N VAL A 257 28.73 5.68 -9.95
CA VAL A 257 27.32 5.31 -9.76
C VAL A 257 26.43 6.44 -10.26
N VAL A 258 25.29 6.09 -10.87
CA VAL A 258 24.29 7.08 -11.31
C VAL A 258 23.12 7.05 -10.33
N VAL A 259 22.71 8.22 -9.86
CA VAL A 259 21.75 8.31 -8.76
C VAL A 259 20.76 9.44 -9.03
N ASP A 260 19.48 9.18 -8.81
CA ASP A 260 18.47 10.23 -8.74
C ASP A 260 18.82 11.25 -7.66
N ARG A 261 18.78 12.56 -8.00
CA ARG A 261 19.01 13.61 -7.00
C ARG A 261 17.90 13.64 -5.94
N ASN A 262 16.69 13.20 -6.29
CA ASN A 262 15.59 12.93 -5.37
C ASN A 262 15.70 11.55 -4.73
N CYS A 263 16.85 11.22 -4.16
CA CYS A 263 17.08 9.94 -3.50
C CYS A 263 16.78 10.00 -2.00
N HIS A 264 16.34 8.87 -1.44
CA HIS A 264 16.19 8.72 0.00
C HIS A 264 17.55 8.80 0.71
N LYS A 265 17.55 9.26 1.97
CA LYS A 265 18.76 9.39 2.80
C LYS A 265 19.58 8.09 2.89
N SER A 266 18.95 6.93 2.78
CA SER A 266 19.66 5.65 2.75
C SER A 266 20.58 5.50 1.55
N ILE A 267 20.25 6.06 0.39
CA ILE A 267 21.12 6.03 -0.79
C ILE A 267 22.35 6.91 -0.56
N LEU A 268 22.16 8.09 0.05
CA LEU A 268 23.28 8.93 0.49
C LEU A 268 24.17 8.20 1.49
N HIS A 269 23.58 7.48 2.44
CA HIS A 269 24.35 6.63 3.35
C HIS A 269 25.08 5.50 2.61
N SER A 270 24.47 4.85 1.61
CA SER A 270 25.13 3.84 0.78
C SER A 270 26.33 4.41 0.03
N ILE A 271 26.21 5.62 -0.54
CA ILE A 271 27.32 6.31 -1.22
C ILE A 271 28.49 6.53 -0.24
N ILE A 272 28.20 7.02 0.97
CA ILE A 272 29.22 7.24 2.01
C ILE A 272 29.88 5.92 2.41
N MET A 273 29.09 4.90 2.73
CA MET A 273 29.57 3.61 3.24
C MET A 273 30.38 2.82 2.20
N THR A 274 30.00 2.92 0.92
CA THR A 274 30.72 2.25 -0.17
C THR A 274 31.89 3.06 -0.70
N GLY A 275 31.97 4.38 -0.43
CA GLY A 275 32.98 5.26 -0.99
C GLY A 275 32.85 5.44 -2.52
N ALA A 276 31.63 5.33 -3.03
CA ALA A 276 31.32 5.48 -4.45
C ALA A 276 31.46 6.93 -4.94
N VAL A 277 31.57 7.11 -6.26
CA VAL A 277 31.61 8.41 -6.92
C VAL A 277 30.26 8.68 -7.58
N PRO A 278 29.36 9.46 -6.94
CA PRO A 278 28.01 9.66 -7.46
C PRO A 278 27.99 10.66 -8.61
N VAL A 279 27.20 10.34 -9.63
CA VAL A 279 26.75 11.23 -10.69
C VAL A 279 25.24 11.35 -10.58
N PHE A 280 24.74 12.57 -10.35
CA PHE A 280 23.32 12.80 -10.10
C PHE A 280 22.55 13.10 -11.39
N LEU A 281 21.35 12.53 -11.51
CA LEU A 281 20.33 12.93 -12.47
C LEU A 281 19.39 13.92 -11.79
N THR A 282 19.20 15.09 -12.39
CA THR A 282 18.44 16.18 -11.76
C THR A 282 16.98 16.11 -12.20
N PRO A 283 16.02 15.92 -11.28
CA PRO A 283 14.59 15.97 -11.61
C PRO A 283 14.13 17.40 -11.91
N THR A 284 12.99 17.50 -12.58
CA THR A 284 12.25 18.77 -12.70
C THR A 284 11.55 19.13 -11.39
N ARG A 285 11.06 20.37 -11.28
CA ARG A 285 10.29 20.87 -10.12
C ARG A 285 9.32 21.94 -10.58
N ASN A 286 8.09 21.94 -10.07
CA ASN A 286 7.12 23.01 -10.31
C ASN A 286 7.10 24.04 -9.15
N HIS A 287 6.39 25.16 -9.33
CA HIS A 287 6.38 26.25 -8.34
C HIS A 287 5.61 25.93 -7.04
N TYR A 288 4.74 24.91 -7.03
CA TYR A 288 4.20 24.35 -5.79
C TYR A 288 5.24 23.59 -4.94
N GLY A 289 6.42 23.36 -5.51
CA GLY A 289 7.52 22.65 -4.88
C GLY A 289 7.39 21.13 -4.96
N ILE A 290 6.52 20.64 -5.84
CA ILE A 290 6.43 19.22 -6.18
C ILE A 290 7.63 18.87 -7.06
N ILE A 291 8.32 17.79 -6.69
CA ILE A 291 9.43 17.27 -7.49
C ILE A 291 8.83 16.46 -8.64
N GLY A 292 9.13 16.88 -9.86
CA GLY A 292 8.69 16.22 -11.08
C GLY A 292 9.64 15.10 -11.50
N PRO A 293 9.47 14.58 -12.73
CA PRO A 293 10.31 13.52 -13.23
C PRO A 293 11.69 14.04 -13.64
N ILE A 294 12.68 13.14 -13.60
CA ILE A 294 13.91 13.27 -14.39
C ILE A 294 13.53 13.23 -15.88
N PRO A 295 13.92 14.22 -16.70
CA PRO A 295 13.63 14.20 -18.14
C PRO A 295 14.21 12.97 -18.83
N LEU A 296 13.50 12.41 -19.82
CA LEU A 296 13.95 11.23 -20.58
C LEU A 296 15.37 11.39 -21.16
N GLU A 297 15.71 12.60 -21.60
CA GLU A 297 17.03 12.94 -22.15
C GLU A 297 18.18 12.70 -21.16
N GLU A 298 17.96 12.81 -19.85
CA GLU A 298 18.99 12.55 -18.83
C GLU A 298 19.40 11.07 -18.79
N PHE A 299 18.53 10.16 -19.23
CA PHE A 299 18.81 8.72 -19.29
C PHE A 299 19.60 8.32 -20.55
N LYS A 300 19.77 9.21 -21.53
CA LYS A 300 20.63 8.90 -22.69
C LYS A 300 22.07 8.70 -22.24
N ILE A 301 22.69 7.60 -22.70
CA ILE A 301 24.03 7.23 -22.27
C ILE A 301 25.07 8.31 -22.60
N GLU A 302 24.89 9.07 -23.68
CA GLU A 302 25.74 10.20 -24.03
C GLU A 302 25.71 11.29 -22.97
N ASN A 303 24.53 11.58 -22.39
CA ASN A 303 24.37 12.60 -21.37
C ASN A 303 24.92 12.13 -20.02
N ILE A 304 24.72 10.87 -19.67
CA ILE A 304 25.37 10.24 -18.51
C ILE A 304 26.90 10.32 -18.65
N ARG A 305 27.46 9.92 -19.80
CA ARG A 305 28.91 9.99 -20.07
C ARG A 305 29.45 11.41 -20.00
N LYS A 306 28.71 12.42 -20.46
CA LYS A 306 29.07 13.84 -20.30
C LYS A 306 29.14 14.24 -18.83
N LYS A 307 28.16 13.86 -18.00
CA LYS A 307 28.15 14.16 -16.56
C LYS A 307 29.30 13.45 -15.83
N ILE A 308 29.60 12.21 -16.19
CA ILE A 308 30.78 11.48 -15.68
C ILE A 308 32.07 12.23 -16.04
N ALA A 309 32.22 12.69 -17.28
CA ALA A 309 33.41 13.43 -17.71
C ALA A 309 33.56 14.80 -17.01
N ALA A 310 32.45 15.46 -16.69
CA ALA A 310 32.41 16.73 -15.97
C ALA A 310 32.68 16.57 -14.46
N ASN A 311 32.40 15.40 -13.88
CA ASN A 311 32.59 15.17 -12.45
C ASN A 311 34.09 15.13 -12.08
N PRO A 312 34.58 16.05 -11.22
CA PRO A 312 36.00 16.13 -10.88
C PRO A 312 36.54 14.86 -10.22
N PHE A 313 35.70 14.11 -9.50
CA PHE A 313 36.09 12.90 -8.78
C PHE A 313 35.98 11.62 -9.62
N ALA A 314 35.28 11.67 -10.76
CA ALA A 314 35.15 10.51 -11.65
C ALA A 314 36.34 10.36 -12.61
N LYS A 315 37.22 11.36 -12.71
CA LYS A 315 38.44 11.31 -13.53
C LYS A 315 39.40 10.21 -13.08
N ASP A 316 39.52 10.02 -11.78
CA ASP A 316 40.41 9.04 -11.14
C ASP A 316 39.72 7.70 -10.89
N ALA A 317 38.46 7.54 -11.28
CA ALA A 317 37.73 6.29 -11.11
C ALA A 317 38.36 5.19 -11.99
N LYS A 318 38.61 4.02 -11.39
CA LYS A 318 39.26 2.88 -12.06
C LYS A 318 38.49 2.39 -13.29
N GLY A 319 37.16 2.54 -13.27
CA GLY A 319 36.26 2.24 -14.38
C GLY A 319 35.26 3.37 -14.58
N LYS A 320 35.02 3.74 -15.85
CA LYS A 320 34.06 4.81 -16.21
C LYS A 320 32.66 4.28 -16.53
N LYS A 321 32.49 2.95 -16.62
CA LYS A 321 31.17 2.32 -16.77
C LYS A 321 30.46 2.35 -15.41
N PRO A 322 29.27 2.96 -15.29
CA PRO A 322 28.54 2.97 -14.03
C PRO A 322 28.17 1.56 -13.57
N ARG A 323 28.29 1.31 -12.27
CA ARG A 323 27.93 0.01 -11.68
C ARG A 323 26.44 -0.15 -11.44
N ILE A 324 25.81 0.92 -10.96
CA ILE A 324 24.40 0.94 -10.59
C ILE A 324 23.78 2.27 -11.00
N LEU A 325 22.53 2.19 -11.45
CA LEU A 325 21.59 3.31 -11.48
C LEU A 325 20.58 3.10 -10.35
N THR A 326 20.42 4.09 -9.46
CA THR A 326 19.33 4.09 -8.47
C THR A 326 18.34 5.22 -8.74
N ILE A 327 17.06 4.88 -8.94
CA ILE A 327 15.96 5.83 -9.16
C ILE A 327 14.86 5.62 -8.12
N THR A 328 14.28 6.70 -7.61
CA THR A 328 13.11 6.65 -6.74
C THR A 328 11.83 6.49 -7.57
N GLN A 329 11.06 5.42 -7.37
CA GLN A 329 9.91 5.06 -8.20
C GLN A 329 8.69 4.64 -7.35
N SER A 330 7.56 5.35 -7.32
CA SER A 330 7.36 6.72 -7.77
C SER A 330 8.18 7.72 -6.94
N THR A 331 8.21 8.96 -7.44
CA THR A 331 8.45 10.11 -6.56
C THR A 331 7.43 10.14 -5.41
N TYR A 332 7.75 10.89 -4.35
CA TYR A 332 6.89 10.97 -3.16
C TYR A 332 5.45 11.43 -3.47
N ASP A 333 5.29 12.38 -4.39
CA ASP A 333 4.00 12.96 -4.76
C ASP A 333 3.25 12.13 -5.83
N GLY A 334 3.79 10.96 -6.22
CA GLY A 334 3.10 10.01 -7.11
C GLY A 334 3.46 10.09 -8.59
N VAL A 335 4.48 10.85 -8.99
CA VAL A 335 4.98 10.80 -10.37
C VAL A 335 5.73 9.50 -10.59
N LEU A 336 5.25 8.70 -11.53
CA LEU A 336 5.77 7.41 -11.96
C LEU A 336 6.60 7.54 -13.25
N TYR A 337 7.59 6.67 -13.41
CA TYR A 337 8.36 6.51 -14.65
C TYR A 337 7.95 5.26 -15.42
N ASN A 338 7.98 5.31 -16.75
CA ASN A 338 7.95 4.11 -17.57
C ASN A 338 9.28 3.36 -17.40
N VAL A 339 9.26 2.26 -16.66
CA VAL A 339 10.46 1.49 -16.31
C VAL A 339 11.01 0.75 -17.53
N GLU A 340 10.13 0.31 -18.43
CA GLU A 340 10.53 -0.42 -19.63
C GLU A 340 11.33 0.47 -20.59
N ALA A 341 10.95 1.75 -20.73
CA ALA A 341 11.75 2.73 -21.47
C ALA A 341 13.16 2.93 -20.85
N ILE A 342 13.26 2.95 -19.52
CA ILE A 342 14.55 3.09 -18.83
C ILE A 342 15.43 1.85 -19.03
N LYS A 343 14.84 0.65 -18.93
CA LYS A 343 15.53 -0.62 -19.20
C LYS A 343 16.07 -0.66 -20.62
N GLU A 344 15.24 -0.35 -21.63
CA GLU A 344 15.64 -0.34 -23.04
C GLU A 344 16.83 0.59 -23.31
N MET A 345 16.85 1.77 -22.68
CA MET A 345 17.91 2.76 -22.89
C MET A 345 19.25 2.39 -22.22
N LEU A 346 19.23 1.58 -21.15
CA LEU A 346 20.37 1.43 -20.25
C LEU A 346 20.84 0.00 -20.02
N ASP A 347 20.10 -1.00 -20.49
CA ASP A 347 20.53 -2.39 -20.47
C ASP A 347 21.88 -2.55 -21.20
N GLY A 348 22.82 -3.24 -20.56
CA GLY A 348 24.19 -3.43 -21.03
C GLY A 348 25.13 -2.25 -20.82
N GLU A 349 24.61 -1.03 -20.73
CA GLU A 349 25.39 0.18 -20.43
C GLU A 349 25.63 0.37 -18.92
N ILE A 350 24.68 -0.07 -18.08
CA ILE A 350 24.80 -0.05 -16.61
C ILE A 350 24.50 -1.45 -16.06
N ASP A 351 25.41 -2.03 -15.29
CA ASP A 351 25.33 -3.44 -14.87
C ASP A 351 24.13 -3.76 -13.95
N THR A 352 23.58 -2.76 -13.26
CA THR A 352 22.47 -2.93 -12.32
C THR A 352 21.54 -1.73 -12.37
N LEU A 353 20.24 -2.00 -12.58
CA LEU A 353 19.16 -1.03 -12.50
C LEU A 353 18.40 -1.26 -11.21
N HIS A 354 18.44 -0.30 -10.29
CA HIS A 354 17.82 -0.38 -8.99
C HIS A 354 16.72 0.67 -8.85
N PHE A 355 15.49 0.20 -8.71
CA PHE A 355 14.31 1.02 -8.51
C PHE A 355 13.96 0.98 -7.01
N ASP A 356 14.08 2.12 -6.33
CA ASP A 356 13.61 2.29 -4.95
C ASP A 356 12.09 2.47 -4.99
N GLU A 357 11.36 1.36 -4.92
CA GLU A 357 9.90 1.25 -4.95
C GLU A 357 9.27 1.26 -3.56
N ALA A 358 9.88 1.96 -2.62
CA ALA A 358 9.37 2.03 -1.25
C ALA A 358 7.90 2.50 -1.17
N TRP A 359 7.46 3.36 -2.10
CA TRP A 359 6.10 3.91 -2.16
C TRP A 359 5.20 3.24 -3.21
N LEU A 360 5.67 2.17 -3.86
CA LEU A 360 4.99 1.52 -4.98
C LEU A 360 4.95 -0.04 -4.91
N PRO A 361 4.90 -0.69 -3.74
CA PRO A 361 4.87 -2.16 -3.67
C PRO A 361 3.57 -2.79 -4.19
N HIS A 362 2.50 -2.01 -4.39
CA HIS A 362 1.19 -2.50 -4.81
C HIS A 362 1.01 -2.50 -6.34
N ALA A 363 1.87 -1.81 -7.09
CA ALA A 363 1.66 -1.57 -8.52
C ALA A 363 1.63 -2.85 -9.36
N ALA A 364 2.40 -3.87 -8.97
CA ALA A 364 2.46 -5.14 -9.70
C ALA A 364 1.14 -5.94 -9.68
N PHE A 365 0.15 -5.52 -8.88
CA PHE A 365 -1.09 -6.26 -8.66
C PHE A 365 -2.30 -5.64 -9.38
N HIS A 366 -2.11 -4.62 -10.23
CA HIS A 366 -3.22 -4.00 -10.94
C HIS A 366 -2.79 -3.42 -12.30
N ASP A 367 -3.54 -3.75 -13.35
CA ASP A 367 -3.20 -3.42 -14.76
C ASP A 367 -3.07 -1.91 -15.03
N PHE A 368 -3.72 -1.08 -14.21
CA PHE A 368 -3.57 0.38 -14.23
C PHE A 368 -2.10 0.82 -14.24
N TYR A 369 -1.20 0.11 -13.53
CA TYR A 369 0.20 0.51 -13.45
C TYR A 369 1.06 -0.02 -14.60
N GLY A 370 0.69 -1.10 -15.29
CA GLY A 370 1.39 -1.61 -16.49
C GLY A 370 2.92 -1.48 -16.50
N ASP A 371 3.48 -0.61 -17.34
CA ASP A 371 4.93 -0.42 -17.51
C ASP A 371 5.59 0.46 -16.42
N TYR A 372 4.85 0.86 -15.38
CA TYR A 372 5.26 1.86 -14.38
C TYR A 372 5.75 1.25 -13.05
N HIS A 373 6.14 -0.03 -13.06
CA HIS A 373 6.84 -0.71 -11.97
C HIS A 373 7.93 -1.62 -12.55
N ALA A 374 8.93 -1.96 -11.73
CA ALA A 374 10.17 -2.56 -12.23
C ALA A 374 10.08 -4.05 -12.52
N ILE A 375 9.36 -4.79 -11.67
CA ILE A 375 9.22 -6.25 -11.75
C ILE A 375 7.75 -6.59 -11.53
N GLY A 376 7.23 -7.54 -12.32
CA GLY A 376 5.87 -8.04 -12.22
C GLY A 376 5.56 -8.97 -13.39
N ASP A 377 4.29 -9.36 -13.52
CA ASP A 377 3.89 -10.33 -14.54
C ASP A 377 4.01 -9.76 -15.96
N GLU A 378 4.36 -10.63 -16.90
CA GLU A 378 4.54 -10.30 -18.32
C GLU A 378 5.45 -9.08 -18.61
N ARG A 379 6.35 -8.72 -17.69
CA ARG A 379 7.34 -7.65 -17.90
C ARG A 379 8.56 -8.17 -18.64
N PRO A 380 9.09 -7.45 -19.65
CA PRO A 380 10.26 -7.91 -20.36
C PRO A 380 11.49 -7.89 -19.45
N ARG A 381 12.37 -8.86 -19.68
CA ARG A 381 13.62 -9.04 -18.96
C ARG A 381 14.75 -8.34 -19.71
N CYS A 382 15.64 -7.69 -18.97
CA CYS A 382 16.89 -7.19 -19.55
C CYS A 382 17.75 -8.33 -20.10
N GLU A 383 18.51 -8.06 -21.15
CA GLU A 383 19.46 -9.01 -21.72
C GLU A 383 20.65 -9.23 -20.78
N THR A 384 21.17 -8.16 -20.18
CA THR A 384 22.43 -8.21 -19.41
C THR A 384 22.37 -7.56 -18.03
N SER A 385 21.62 -6.48 -17.87
CA SER A 385 21.55 -5.73 -16.62
C SER A 385 20.63 -6.42 -15.62
N MET A 386 21.10 -6.55 -14.38
CA MET A 386 20.26 -7.04 -13.28
C MET A 386 19.27 -5.96 -12.85
N VAL A 387 18.04 -6.34 -12.50
CA VAL A 387 17.02 -5.41 -12.00
C VAL A 387 16.74 -5.70 -10.54
N PHE A 388 16.77 -4.67 -9.71
CA PHE A 388 16.39 -4.72 -8.30
C PHE A 388 15.23 -3.76 -8.05
N SER A 389 14.26 -4.22 -7.27
CA SER A 389 13.25 -3.35 -6.68
C SER A 389 13.30 -3.48 -5.16
N THR A 390 13.36 -2.36 -4.44
CA THR A 390 13.31 -2.36 -2.98
C THR A 390 12.02 -1.71 -2.50
N GLN A 391 11.29 -2.40 -1.63
CA GLN A 391 9.91 -2.07 -1.33
C GLN A 391 9.68 -2.02 0.18
N SER A 392 8.99 -0.97 0.65
CA SER A 392 8.59 -0.86 2.06
C SER A 392 7.20 -1.46 2.22
N THR A 393 7.15 -2.72 2.61
CA THR A 393 5.89 -3.43 2.86
C THR A 393 4.99 -2.66 3.85
N HIS A 394 5.57 -2.02 4.87
CA HIS A 394 4.82 -1.26 5.88
C HIS A 394 4.28 0.10 5.43
N LYS A 395 4.64 0.60 4.24
CA LYS A 395 4.17 1.90 3.76
C LYS A 395 2.84 1.78 3.02
N MET A 396 2.80 0.93 2.00
CA MET A 396 1.68 0.83 1.08
C MET A 396 1.03 -0.57 1.03
N LEU A 397 1.64 -1.57 1.68
CA LEU A 397 1.00 -2.85 1.96
C LEU A 397 0.73 -2.98 3.47
N ALA A 398 0.28 -4.16 3.91
CA ALA A 398 -0.05 -4.43 5.30
C ALA A 398 1.13 -5.05 6.09
N GLY A 399 2.22 -4.29 6.26
CA GLY A 399 3.40 -4.71 7.03
C GLY A 399 3.58 -3.97 8.36
N LEU A 400 4.18 -4.64 9.36
CA LEU A 400 4.63 -3.94 10.57
C LEU A 400 5.77 -2.97 10.21
N SER A 401 5.89 -1.85 10.92
CA SER A 401 7.02 -0.93 10.73
C SER A 401 8.36 -1.68 10.71
N GLN A 402 9.27 -1.25 9.83
CA GLN A 402 10.51 -1.94 9.46
C GLN A 402 10.36 -3.16 8.53
N ALA A 403 9.16 -3.67 8.25
CA ALA A 403 8.95 -4.68 7.22
C ALA A 403 9.31 -4.12 5.84
N SER A 404 10.18 -4.82 5.13
CA SER A 404 10.67 -4.46 3.80
C SER A 404 11.00 -5.73 3.03
N GLN A 405 11.15 -5.58 1.72
CA GLN A 405 11.53 -6.66 0.82
C GLN A 405 12.43 -6.16 -0.31
N ILE A 406 13.25 -7.07 -0.82
CA ILE A 406 14.10 -6.87 -2.00
C ILE A 406 13.66 -7.87 -3.05
N LEU A 407 13.18 -7.37 -4.18
CA LEU A 407 12.87 -8.15 -5.36
C LEU A 407 14.08 -8.08 -6.29
N VAL A 408 14.46 -9.22 -6.84
CA VAL A 408 15.54 -9.33 -7.82
C VAL A 408 15.03 -10.06 -9.05
N GLN A 409 15.28 -9.47 -10.20
CA GLN A 409 15.07 -10.10 -11.49
C GLN A 409 16.43 -10.32 -12.16
N ASP A 410 16.71 -11.59 -12.45
CA ASP A 410 17.85 -12.01 -13.26
C ASP A 410 17.78 -11.36 -14.65
N SER A 411 18.90 -11.24 -15.36
CA SER A 411 18.87 -10.94 -16.80
C SER A 411 18.88 -12.23 -17.60
N ASN A 412 18.72 -12.15 -18.92
CA ASN A 412 18.84 -13.34 -19.78
C ASN A 412 20.24 -13.98 -19.73
N THR A 413 21.29 -13.18 -19.51
CA THR A 413 22.69 -13.63 -19.57
C THR A 413 23.39 -13.71 -18.22
N ARG A 414 22.82 -13.11 -17.17
CA ARG A 414 23.41 -13.04 -15.82
C ARG A 414 22.36 -13.36 -14.76
N LYS A 415 22.74 -14.23 -13.83
CA LYS A 415 21.99 -14.57 -12.63
C LYS A 415 22.55 -13.88 -11.38
N LEU A 416 21.72 -13.75 -10.36
CA LEU A 416 22.15 -13.30 -9.04
C LEU A 416 23.18 -14.26 -8.45
N ASP A 417 24.34 -13.73 -8.05
CA ASP A 417 25.25 -14.43 -7.17
C ASP A 417 24.69 -14.38 -5.75
N ARG A 418 24.03 -15.46 -5.35
CA ARG A 418 23.31 -15.55 -4.08
C ARG A 418 24.26 -15.55 -2.89
N ASP A 419 25.49 -16.04 -3.03
CA ASP A 419 26.46 -16.09 -1.95
C ASP A 419 26.99 -14.69 -1.65
N ILE A 420 27.37 -13.93 -2.69
CA ILE A 420 27.81 -12.53 -2.54
C ILE A 420 26.67 -11.66 -2.00
N PHE A 421 25.45 -11.84 -2.53
CA PHE A 421 24.28 -11.10 -2.04
C PHE A 421 23.99 -11.42 -0.58
N ASN A 422 24.09 -12.70 -0.18
CA ASN A 422 23.83 -13.08 1.21
C ASN A 422 24.87 -12.49 2.16
N GLU A 423 26.14 -12.38 1.78
CA GLU A 423 27.15 -11.68 2.61
C GLU A 423 26.76 -10.21 2.85
N ALA A 424 26.31 -9.49 1.82
CA ALA A 424 25.82 -8.13 1.98
C ALA A 424 24.53 -8.06 2.82
N TYR A 425 23.66 -9.07 2.71
CA TYR A 425 22.46 -9.22 3.53
C TYR A 425 22.83 -9.41 5.02
N LEU A 426 23.76 -10.31 5.31
CA LEU A 426 24.26 -10.59 6.67
C LEU A 426 24.94 -9.37 7.32
N MET A 427 25.64 -8.54 6.55
CA MET A 427 26.25 -7.29 7.06
C MET A 427 25.24 -6.30 7.65
N HIS A 428 23.96 -6.41 7.26
CA HIS A 428 22.93 -5.43 7.55
C HIS A 428 21.73 -5.98 8.33
N THR A 429 21.64 -7.30 8.49
CA THR A 429 20.58 -7.97 9.24
C THR A 429 21.04 -8.29 10.66
N SER A 430 20.18 -8.02 11.66
CA SER A 430 20.42 -8.48 13.03
C SER A 430 20.47 -10.01 13.09
N THR A 431 21.42 -10.58 13.83
CA THR A 431 21.47 -12.03 14.11
C THR A 431 20.30 -12.51 14.98
N SER A 432 19.49 -11.59 15.50
CA SER A 432 18.23 -11.86 16.19
C SER A 432 17.13 -11.00 15.54
N PRO A 433 16.60 -11.40 14.37
CA PRO A 433 15.52 -10.67 13.71
C PRO A 433 14.20 -10.86 14.47
N GLN A 434 13.30 -9.88 14.37
CA GLN A 434 11.98 -9.99 15.01
C GLN A 434 11.01 -10.78 14.11
N TYR A 435 10.59 -11.96 14.58
CA TYR A 435 9.82 -12.92 13.77
C TYR A 435 8.42 -12.38 13.43
N SER A 436 7.83 -11.52 14.26
CA SER A 436 6.57 -10.84 13.93
C SER A 436 6.67 -9.97 12.67
N ILE A 437 7.84 -9.37 12.41
CA ILE A 437 8.06 -8.54 11.21
C ILE A 437 8.13 -9.45 9.98
N ILE A 438 8.84 -10.59 10.07
CA ILE A 438 8.91 -11.60 9.01
C ILE A 438 7.50 -12.12 8.69
N ALA A 439 6.72 -12.47 9.71
CA ALA A 439 5.34 -12.91 9.55
C ALA A 439 4.47 -11.84 8.88
N SER A 440 4.69 -10.55 9.19
CA SER A 440 3.96 -9.48 8.52
C SER A 440 4.33 -9.33 7.04
N CYS A 441 5.59 -9.61 6.64
CA CYS A 441 5.96 -9.67 5.22
C CYS A 441 5.29 -10.86 4.51
N ASP A 442 5.28 -12.03 5.15
CA ASP A 442 4.67 -13.25 4.62
C ASP A 442 3.15 -13.08 4.43
N VAL A 443 2.46 -12.53 5.43
CA VAL A 443 1.02 -12.22 5.36
C VAL A 443 0.75 -11.12 4.34
N ALA A 444 1.55 -10.05 4.28
CA ALA A 444 1.36 -8.99 3.29
C ALA A 444 1.47 -9.52 1.86
N ALA A 445 2.42 -10.43 1.59
CA ALA A 445 2.50 -11.08 0.28
C ALA A 445 1.25 -11.92 -0.01
N ALA A 446 0.80 -12.75 0.94
CA ALA A 446 -0.40 -13.56 0.78
C ALA A 446 -1.68 -12.74 0.55
N MET A 447 -1.81 -11.57 1.20
CA MET A 447 -2.92 -10.64 0.96
C MET A 447 -2.95 -10.09 -0.47
N MET A 448 -1.79 -10.02 -1.13
CA MET A 448 -1.68 -9.54 -2.50
C MET A 448 -1.83 -10.65 -3.55
N GLU A 449 -1.98 -11.90 -3.14
CA GLU A 449 -2.22 -12.99 -4.07
C GLU A 449 -3.58 -12.81 -4.77
N PRO A 450 -3.65 -12.96 -6.11
CA PRO A 450 -4.92 -12.87 -6.82
C PRO A 450 -5.95 -13.90 -6.32
N PRO A 451 -7.24 -13.53 -6.20
CA PRO A 451 -7.84 -12.29 -6.67
C PRO A 451 -7.85 -11.13 -5.64
N GLY A 452 -7.43 -11.38 -4.40
CA GLY A 452 -7.49 -10.40 -3.30
C GLY A 452 -6.62 -9.16 -3.52
N GLY A 453 -5.38 -9.35 -3.99
CA GLY A 453 -4.47 -8.24 -4.29
C GLY A 453 -5.03 -7.23 -5.28
N PRO A 454 -5.43 -7.64 -6.50
CA PRO A 454 -6.09 -6.77 -7.46
C PRO A 454 -7.27 -6.00 -6.89
N ALA A 455 -8.17 -6.68 -6.18
CA ALA A 455 -9.34 -6.05 -5.57
C ALA A 455 -8.98 -4.97 -4.52
N LEU A 456 -7.95 -5.21 -3.69
CA LEU A 456 -7.48 -4.23 -2.69
C LEU A 456 -6.89 -2.98 -3.34
N VAL A 457 -6.15 -3.14 -4.45
CA VAL A 457 -5.58 -2.01 -5.18
C VAL A 457 -6.67 -1.23 -5.92
N GLU A 458 -7.59 -1.94 -6.56
CA GLU A 458 -8.76 -1.37 -7.23
C GLU A 458 -9.60 -0.54 -6.26
N GLU A 459 -9.88 -1.05 -5.06
CA GLU A 459 -10.59 -0.30 -4.00
C GLU A 459 -9.83 0.98 -3.63
N SER A 460 -8.52 0.91 -3.44
CA SER A 460 -7.71 2.10 -3.11
C SER A 460 -7.72 3.16 -4.22
N ILE A 461 -7.75 2.74 -5.49
CA ILE A 461 -7.88 3.65 -6.63
C ILE A 461 -9.27 4.28 -6.65
N ALA A 462 -10.32 3.47 -6.53
CA ALA A 462 -11.70 3.95 -6.49
C ALA A 462 -11.93 4.98 -5.38
N GLU A 463 -11.46 4.71 -4.16
CA GLU A 463 -11.56 5.63 -3.02
C GLU A 463 -10.84 6.97 -3.26
N ALA A 464 -9.67 6.93 -3.90
CA ALA A 464 -8.93 8.13 -4.25
C ALA A 464 -9.66 8.97 -5.31
N LEU A 465 -10.29 8.32 -6.29
CA LEU A 465 -11.09 8.97 -7.32
C LEU A 465 -12.36 9.59 -6.72
N ASP A 466 -13.05 8.86 -5.85
CA ASP A 466 -14.26 9.36 -5.16
C ASP A 466 -13.95 10.59 -4.30
N PHE A 467 -12.83 10.59 -3.58
CA PHE A 467 -12.36 11.79 -2.87
C PHE A 467 -12.11 12.96 -3.83
N ARG A 468 -11.43 12.73 -4.96
CA ARG A 468 -11.14 13.79 -5.95
C ARG A 468 -12.42 14.34 -6.58
N ARG A 469 -13.39 13.48 -6.90
CA ARG A 469 -14.73 13.88 -7.38
C ARG A 469 -15.46 14.69 -6.33
N ALA A 470 -15.45 14.26 -5.07
CA ALA A 470 -16.09 14.98 -3.97
C ALA A 470 -15.49 16.39 -3.79
N MET A 471 -14.16 16.51 -3.85
CA MET A 471 -13.49 17.81 -3.78
C MET A 471 -13.90 18.74 -4.92
N ARG A 472 -14.04 18.23 -6.15
CA ARG A 472 -14.52 19.01 -7.31
C ARG A 472 -15.98 19.39 -7.20
N LYS A 473 -16.84 18.45 -6.81
CA LYS A 473 -18.26 18.71 -6.59
C LYS A 473 -18.47 19.87 -5.61
N VAL A 474 -17.68 19.92 -4.54
CA VAL A 474 -17.73 21.02 -3.57
C VAL A 474 -17.23 22.34 -4.19
N ASP A 475 -16.14 22.31 -4.97
CA ASP A 475 -15.64 23.48 -5.74
C ASP A 475 -16.75 24.04 -6.66
N ASP A 476 -17.40 23.17 -7.44
CA ASP A 476 -18.47 23.52 -8.38
C ASP A 476 -19.71 24.08 -7.67
N GLU A 477 -20.05 23.57 -6.48
CA GLU A 477 -21.18 24.04 -5.66
C GLU A 477 -20.92 25.44 -5.05
N PHE A 478 -19.68 25.77 -4.71
CA PHE A 478 -19.29 27.12 -4.30
C PHE A 478 -19.26 28.10 -5.47
N GLY A 479 -18.84 27.63 -6.65
CA GLY A 479 -18.76 28.41 -7.89
C GLY A 479 -17.57 29.37 -7.95
N ASP A 480 -17.40 30.02 -9.10
CA ASP A 480 -16.20 30.83 -9.42
C ASP A 480 -16.00 32.07 -8.52
N ASP A 481 -17.04 32.51 -7.80
CA ASP A 481 -17.02 33.71 -6.96
C ASP A 481 -16.51 33.44 -5.52
N ASP A 482 -16.27 32.17 -5.16
CA ASP A 482 -15.77 31.77 -3.84
C ASP A 482 -14.53 30.88 -3.95
N TRP A 483 -13.81 30.71 -2.84
CA TRP A 483 -12.58 29.92 -2.81
C TRP A 483 -12.82 28.52 -2.23
N TRP A 484 -12.14 27.54 -2.83
CA TRP A 484 -12.05 26.18 -2.30
C TRP A 484 -10.68 25.56 -2.58
N PHE A 485 -10.41 24.43 -1.95
CA PHE A 485 -9.18 23.66 -2.14
C PHE A 485 -9.25 22.83 -3.41
N LYS A 486 -8.15 22.75 -4.15
CA LYS A 486 -8.06 21.92 -5.38
C LYS A 486 -7.27 20.66 -5.13
N VAL A 487 -7.52 19.60 -5.88
CA VAL A 487 -6.65 18.41 -5.87
C VAL A 487 -5.81 18.42 -7.14
N TRP A 488 -4.49 18.39 -6.98
CA TRP A 488 -3.53 18.34 -8.08
C TRP A 488 -3.69 17.01 -8.85
N GLY A 489 -3.87 17.14 -10.16
CA GLY A 489 -4.15 16.03 -11.06
C GLY A 489 -4.68 16.52 -12.42
N PRO A 490 -4.98 15.58 -13.33
CA PRO A 490 -5.55 15.86 -14.65
C PRO A 490 -6.83 16.70 -14.55
N GLU A 491 -7.10 17.57 -15.53
CA GLU A 491 -8.32 18.40 -15.53
C GLU A 491 -9.59 17.56 -15.72
N TYR A 492 -9.52 16.50 -16.53
CA TYR A 492 -10.61 15.55 -16.70
C TYR A 492 -10.55 14.44 -15.63
N LEU A 493 -11.72 14.08 -15.09
CA LEU A 493 -11.93 12.87 -14.29
C LEU A 493 -13.20 12.21 -14.80
N SER A 494 -13.21 10.88 -14.92
CA SER A 494 -14.42 10.14 -15.25
C SER A 494 -15.48 10.33 -14.16
N ASP A 495 -16.75 10.41 -14.56
CA ASP A 495 -17.88 10.60 -13.63
C ASP A 495 -18.02 9.41 -12.66
N ASP A 496 -17.78 8.19 -13.14
CA ASP A 496 -17.90 6.95 -12.37
C ASP A 496 -16.74 5.97 -12.64
N GLY A 497 -16.57 4.99 -11.75
CA GLY A 497 -15.66 3.86 -11.90
C GLY A 497 -14.17 4.21 -11.75
N ILE A 498 -13.31 3.29 -12.20
CA ILE A 498 -11.86 3.51 -12.30
C ILE A 498 -11.57 4.26 -13.59
N ALA A 499 -10.70 5.25 -13.53
CA ALA A 499 -10.29 6.04 -14.68
C ALA A 499 -9.37 5.23 -15.63
N GLU A 500 -9.39 5.57 -16.92
CA GLU A 500 -8.42 5.04 -17.87
C GLU A 500 -7.02 5.57 -17.55
N ARG A 501 -6.00 4.71 -17.66
CA ARG A 501 -4.61 5.08 -17.39
C ARG A 501 -4.16 6.28 -18.21
N GLU A 502 -4.62 6.37 -19.46
CA GLU A 502 -4.29 7.41 -20.42
C GLU A 502 -4.70 8.82 -19.97
N ASP A 503 -5.68 8.94 -19.09
CA ASP A 503 -6.10 10.22 -18.47
C ASP A 503 -5.11 10.71 -17.41
N TRP A 504 -4.30 9.82 -16.84
CA TRP A 504 -3.33 10.10 -15.78
C TRP A 504 -1.91 10.29 -16.28
N MET A 505 -1.71 10.18 -17.59
CA MET A 505 -0.44 10.40 -18.25
C MET A 505 -0.08 11.89 -18.25
N LEU A 506 1.16 12.23 -17.91
CA LEU A 506 1.64 13.61 -17.99
C LEU A 506 2.00 13.92 -19.46
N LYS A 507 1.19 14.73 -20.14
CA LYS A 507 1.38 15.07 -21.56
C LYS A 507 2.11 16.39 -21.74
N ALA A 508 2.94 16.48 -22.76
CA ALA A 508 3.68 17.72 -23.06
C ALA A 508 2.73 18.92 -23.24
N GLY A 509 3.05 20.03 -22.58
CA GLY A 509 2.30 21.28 -22.69
C GLY A 509 1.00 21.35 -21.87
N GLU A 510 0.59 20.29 -21.18
CA GLU A 510 -0.51 20.37 -20.22
C GLU A 510 -0.12 21.23 -19.01
N ARG A 511 -1.00 22.15 -18.63
CA ARG A 511 -0.68 23.15 -17.61
C ARG A 511 -0.75 22.59 -16.20
N TRP A 512 -1.67 21.66 -15.92
CA TRP A 512 -2.00 21.22 -14.57
C TRP A 512 -0.81 20.66 -13.78
N HIS A 513 0.17 20.03 -14.44
CA HIS A 513 1.33 19.45 -13.76
C HIS A 513 2.51 20.43 -13.59
N GLY A 514 2.64 21.44 -14.48
CA GLY A 514 3.65 22.49 -14.36
C GLY A 514 5.10 22.04 -14.60
N PHE A 515 5.31 21.03 -15.45
CA PHE A 515 6.66 20.48 -15.75
C PHE A 515 7.15 20.80 -17.18
N GLY A 516 6.38 21.56 -17.96
CA GLY A 516 6.75 21.96 -19.31
C GLY A 516 6.74 20.79 -20.32
N GLU A 517 7.79 20.68 -21.11
CA GLU A 517 7.94 19.66 -22.14
C GLU A 517 8.34 18.31 -21.54
N LEU A 518 7.48 17.31 -21.71
CA LEU A 518 7.69 15.94 -21.24
C LEU A 518 7.68 14.96 -22.40
N ALA A 519 8.43 13.87 -22.29
CA ALA A 519 8.42 12.82 -23.31
C ALA A 519 7.07 12.07 -23.27
N PRO A 520 6.36 11.93 -24.41
CA PRO A 520 5.11 11.19 -24.47
C PRO A 520 5.27 9.75 -23.95
N GLY A 521 4.34 9.30 -23.11
CA GLY A 521 4.35 7.91 -22.63
C GLY A 521 5.37 7.60 -21.53
N PHE A 522 6.11 8.60 -21.04
CA PHE A 522 7.20 8.36 -20.08
C PHE A 522 6.79 8.51 -18.62
N ASN A 523 5.80 9.35 -18.31
CA ASN A 523 5.39 9.63 -16.93
C ASN A 523 3.87 9.59 -16.73
N MET A 524 3.48 9.15 -15.55
CA MET A 524 2.10 9.02 -15.08
C MET A 524 1.98 9.57 -13.66
N LEU A 525 0.82 10.12 -13.30
CA LEU A 525 0.48 10.42 -11.91
C LEU A 525 -0.30 9.26 -11.31
N ASP A 526 0.15 8.79 -10.16
CA ASP A 526 -0.54 7.79 -9.35
C ASP A 526 -1.83 8.37 -8.72
N PRO A 527 -3.04 7.86 -9.03
CA PRO A 527 -4.30 8.40 -8.53
C PRO A 527 -4.41 8.42 -7.01
N ILE A 528 -3.82 7.42 -6.35
CA ILE A 528 -3.90 7.23 -4.89
C ILE A 528 -3.03 8.24 -4.13
N LYS A 529 -2.22 9.02 -4.85
CA LYS A 529 -1.31 10.05 -4.33
C LYS A 529 -1.97 11.41 -4.53
N ALA A 530 -2.78 11.84 -3.56
CA ALA A 530 -3.58 13.06 -3.67
C ALA A 530 -2.87 14.24 -3.00
N THR A 531 -2.45 15.20 -3.82
CA THR A 531 -1.89 16.46 -3.33
C THR A 531 -2.97 17.54 -3.38
N ILE A 532 -3.36 18.06 -2.22
CA ILE A 532 -4.33 19.15 -2.09
C ILE A 532 -3.56 20.46 -2.18
N ILE A 533 -4.06 21.38 -3.01
CA ILE A 533 -3.54 22.72 -3.24
C ILE A 533 -4.43 23.75 -2.54
N THR A 534 -3.80 24.61 -1.76
CA THR A 534 -4.45 25.72 -1.06
C THR A 534 -4.36 27.01 -1.88
N PRO A 535 -5.34 27.92 -1.79
CA PRO A 535 -5.29 29.19 -2.50
C PRO A 535 -4.06 30.04 -2.14
N GLY A 536 -3.52 30.78 -3.10
CA GLY A 536 -2.51 31.83 -2.86
C GLY A 536 -1.27 31.77 -3.74
N LEU A 537 -1.03 30.67 -4.43
CA LEU A 537 0.08 30.49 -5.37
C LEU A 537 -0.44 29.75 -6.59
N ASP A 538 0.00 30.13 -7.78
CA ASP A 538 -0.28 29.39 -9.01
C ASP A 538 0.95 28.60 -9.53
N LEU A 539 0.77 27.87 -10.63
CA LEU A 539 1.81 27.05 -11.23
C LEU A 539 2.92 27.84 -11.93
N GLU A 540 2.67 29.11 -12.28
CA GLU A 540 3.68 30.01 -12.86
C GLU A 540 4.56 30.65 -11.76
N GLY A 541 4.20 30.39 -10.49
CA GLY A 541 4.91 30.90 -9.34
C GLY A 541 4.49 32.32 -8.96
N ASP A 542 3.32 32.76 -9.42
CA ASP A 542 2.76 34.06 -9.08
C ASP A 542 1.87 33.94 -7.84
N PHE A 543 2.08 34.86 -6.90
CA PHE A 543 1.29 34.94 -5.67
C PHE A 543 0.02 35.76 -5.92
N ALA A 544 -1.11 35.24 -5.45
CA ALA A 544 -2.37 35.99 -5.43
C ALA A 544 -2.32 37.15 -4.41
N ASP A 545 -3.37 37.96 -4.35
CA ASP A 545 -3.48 39.03 -3.34
C ASP A 545 -3.80 38.51 -1.93
N SER A 546 -4.37 37.31 -1.84
CA SER A 546 -4.64 36.62 -0.58
C SER A 546 -4.31 35.14 -0.72
N GLY A 547 -3.95 34.49 0.38
CA GLY A 547 -3.66 33.06 0.35
C GLY A 547 -3.74 32.38 1.71
N ILE A 548 -3.76 31.06 1.64
CA ILE A 548 -3.85 30.14 2.77
C ILE A 548 -2.60 29.26 2.73
N PRO A 549 -1.54 29.60 3.48
CA PRO A 549 -0.36 28.75 3.58
C PRO A 549 -0.72 27.37 4.14
N ALA A 550 -0.32 26.31 3.45
CA ALA A 550 -0.66 24.93 3.84
C ALA A 550 -0.16 24.58 5.25
N GLY A 551 0.97 25.17 5.68
CA GLY A 551 1.50 25.00 7.04
C GLY A 551 0.59 25.49 8.18
N ILE A 552 -0.36 26.39 7.91
CA ILE A 552 -1.39 26.79 8.89
C ILE A 552 -2.54 25.79 8.86
N LEU A 553 -3.02 25.44 7.67
CA LEU A 553 -4.07 24.44 7.50
C LEU A 553 -3.71 23.11 8.15
N THR A 554 -2.49 22.60 7.94
CA THR A 554 -2.10 21.31 8.51
C THR A 554 -1.95 21.34 10.03
N LYS A 555 -1.67 22.51 10.63
CA LYS A 555 -1.71 22.68 12.10
C LYS A 555 -3.14 22.67 12.63
N TYR A 556 -4.06 23.33 11.92
CA TYR A 556 -5.49 23.27 12.23
C TYR A 556 -5.98 21.82 12.17
N LEU A 557 -5.70 21.12 11.07
CA LEU A 557 -6.11 19.72 10.86
C LEU A 557 -5.56 18.80 11.97
N ALA A 558 -4.31 19.00 12.41
CA ALA A 558 -3.71 18.20 13.48
C ALA A 558 -4.46 18.33 14.82
N GLU A 559 -4.95 19.53 15.17
CA GLU A 559 -5.77 19.72 16.38
C GLU A 559 -7.19 19.12 16.25
N HIS A 560 -7.64 18.91 15.00
CA HIS A 560 -8.92 18.25 14.68
C HIS A 560 -8.74 16.74 14.39
N GLY A 561 -7.60 16.16 14.80
CA GLY A 561 -7.36 14.72 14.71
C GLY A 561 -6.95 14.20 13.33
N ILE A 562 -6.63 15.09 12.39
CA ILE A 562 -6.17 14.74 11.04
C ILE A 562 -4.68 15.03 10.91
N VAL A 563 -3.88 13.98 10.79
CA VAL A 563 -2.43 14.08 10.58
C VAL A 563 -2.12 13.92 9.10
N VAL A 564 -1.29 14.82 8.60
CA VAL A 564 -0.94 14.95 7.19
C VAL A 564 0.51 14.56 6.98
N GLU A 565 0.78 13.84 5.90
CA GLU A 565 2.03 13.13 5.66
C GLU A 565 3.15 14.10 5.23
N LYS A 566 2.88 14.96 4.24
CA LYS A 566 3.81 16.02 3.78
C LYS A 566 3.07 17.35 3.63
N THR A 567 3.75 18.43 3.98
CA THR A 567 3.26 19.80 3.82
C THR A 567 4.31 20.63 3.07
N GLY A 568 3.89 21.24 1.96
CA GLY A 568 4.62 22.24 1.20
C GLY A 568 4.21 23.67 1.56
N LEU A 569 4.44 24.62 0.66
CA LEU A 569 4.08 26.03 0.86
C LEU A 569 2.56 26.24 0.76
N TYR A 570 1.98 25.79 -0.35
CA TYR A 570 0.54 25.87 -0.67
C TYR A 570 -0.03 24.51 -1.06
N SER A 571 0.61 23.43 -0.59
CA SER A 571 0.16 22.09 -0.85
C SER A 571 0.36 21.20 0.36
N PHE A 572 -0.48 20.19 0.50
CA PHE A 572 -0.24 19.09 1.41
C PHE A 572 -0.68 17.78 0.76
N PHE A 573 -0.06 16.71 1.20
CA PHE A 573 -0.17 15.41 0.55
C PHE A 573 -0.89 14.43 1.47
N ILE A 574 -1.86 13.71 0.89
CA ILE A 574 -2.49 12.55 1.49
C ILE A 574 -2.34 11.36 0.55
N MET A 575 -2.35 10.18 1.12
CA MET A 575 -2.08 8.94 0.42
C MET A 575 -3.19 7.96 0.71
N PHE A 576 -3.85 7.46 -0.32
CA PHE A 576 -4.82 6.37 -0.26
C PHE A 576 -4.04 5.05 -0.26
N THR A 577 -4.07 4.34 0.86
CA THR A 577 -3.47 3.01 1.01
C THR A 577 -4.58 1.97 1.01
N ILE A 578 -4.22 0.70 0.85
CA ILE A 578 -5.15 -0.44 0.96
C ILE A 578 -5.87 -0.53 2.32
N GLY A 579 -5.47 0.28 3.32
CA GLY A 579 -6.12 0.35 4.62
C GLY A 579 -7.02 1.57 4.83
N ILE A 580 -7.18 2.44 3.83
CA ILE A 580 -8.08 3.60 3.91
C ILE A 580 -9.53 3.18 3.67
N THR A 581 -10.45 3.89 4.32
CA THR A 581 -11.89 3.63 4.26
C THR A 581 -12.65 4.89 3.89
N LYS A 582 -13.86 4.74 3.32
CA LYS A 582 -14.79 5.83 3.00
C LYS A 582 -14.98 6.83 4.14
N GLY A 583 -15.04 6.35 5.39
CA GLY A 583 -15.22 7.20 6.57
C GLY A 583 -14.08 8.20 6.79
N ARG A 584 -12.85 7.87 6.39
CA ARG A 584 -11.68 8.73 6.65
C ARG A 584 -11.65 9.96 5.75
N TRP A 585 -11.81 9.80 4.44
CA TRP A 585 -11.72 10.95 3.53
C TRP A 585 -12.96 11.84 3.59
N ASN A 586 -14.16 11.29 3.86
CA ASN A 586 -15.35 12.10 4.12
C ASN A 586 -15.17 13.03 5.34
N THR A 587 -14.49 12.53 6.38
CA THR A 587 -14.12 13.35 7.54
C THR A 587 -13.19 14.48 7.14
N LEU A 588 -12.17 14.20 6.30
CA LEU A 588 -11.28 15.25 5.79
C LEU A 588 -12.02 16.33 4.99
N VAL A 589 -12.91 15.97 4.06
CA VAL A 589 -13.70 16.95 3.29
C VAL A 589 -14.55 17.82 4.23
N THR A 590 -15.14 17.20 5.27
CA THR A 590 -15.93 17.91 6.28
C THR A 590 -15.07 18.89 7.09
N GLU A 591 -13.88 18.47 7.52
CA GLU A 591 -12.95 19.33 8.27
C GLU A 591 -12.39 20.48 7.40
N LEU A 592 -12.19 20.26 6.10
CA LEU A 592 -11.83 21.33 5.16
C LEU A 592 -12.95 22.37 5.02
N GLN A 593 -14.21 21.95 5.03
CA GLN A 593 -15.34 22.88 5.06
C GLN A 593 -15.38 23.67 6.37
N GLN A 594 -15.15 23.03 7.52
CA GLN A 594 -15.06 23.72 8.81
C GLN A 594 -13.93 24.75 8.83
N PHE A 595 -12.75 24.39 8.30
CA PHE A 595 -11.64 25.32 8.17
C PHE A 595 -12.03 26.54 7.32
N LYS A 596 -12.69 26.33 6.17
CA LYS A 596 -13.19 27.42 5.33
C LYS A 596 -14.14 28.34 6.11
N ASP A 597 -15.11 27.76 6.79
CA ASP A 597 -16.10 28.49 7.61
C ASP A 597 -15.44 29.34 8.70
N ASP A 598 -14.41 28.80 9.35
CA ASP A 598 -13.67 29.48 10.41
C ASP A 598 -12.69 30.53 9.88
N TYR A 599 -12.10 30.29 8.71
CA TYR A 599 -11.28 31.24 7.97
C TYR A 599 -12.11 32.45 7.51
N ASP A 600 -13.25 32.21 6.85
CA ASP A 600 -14.11 33.26 6.31
C ASP A 600 -14.71 34.14 7.41
N ARG A 601 -15.02 33.56 8.57
CA ARG A 601 -15.46 34.29 9.78
C ARG A 601 -14.32 34.90 10.59
N ASN A 602 -13.07 34.71 10.16
CA ASN A 602 -11.86 35.10 10.86
C ASN A 602 -11.90 34.74 12.36
N ARG A 603 -12.25 33.48 12.67
CA ARG A 603 -12.37 33.02 14.06
C ARG A 603 -11.06 33.23 14.82
N PRO A 604 -11.12 33.60 16.11
CA PRO A 604 -9.91 33.77 16.90
C PRO A 604 -9.21 32.43 17.15
N LEU A 605 -7.88 32.42 17.02
CA LEU A 605 -7.07 31.20 17.11
C LEU A 605 -7.21 30.45 18.45
N TRP A 606 -7.46 31.13 19.57
CA TRP A 606 -7.66 30.44 20.86
C TRP A 606 -8.87 29.51 20.87
N ARG A 607 -9.82 29.71 19.95
CA ARG A 607 -11.03 28.88 19.83
C ARG A 607 -10.81 27.69 18.90
N VAL A 608 -10.11 27.91 17.78
CA VAL A 608 -9.97 26.93 16.70
C VAL A 608 -8.66 26.16 16.74
N MET A 609 -7.65 26.70 17.40
CA MET A 609 -6.33 26.09 17.57
C MET A 609 -5.79 26.30 19.02
N PRO A 610 -6.50 25.81 20.05
CA PRO A 610 -6.12 26.02 21.45
C PRO A 610 -4.74 25.46 21.83
N GLU A 611 -4.30 24.33 21.26
CA GLU A 611 -2.98 23.75 21.58
C GLU A 611 -1.84 24.59 21.01
N PHE A 612 -2.01 25.12 19.79
CA PHE A 612 -1.09 26.07 19.19
C PHE A 612 -1.00 27.34 20.04
N ILE A 613 -2.12 27.87 20.53
CA ILE A 613 -2.11 29.05 21.41
C ILE A 613 -1.45 28.78 22.75
N ALA A 614 -1.65 27.60 23.35
CA ALA A 614 -0.96 27.22 24.58
C ALA A 614 0.57 27.24 24.41
N LYS A 615 1.09 26.83 23.24
CA LYS A 615 2.52 26.89 22.90
C LYS A 615 2.99 28.29 22.50
N PHE A 616 2.12 29.07 21.86
CA PHE A 616 2.43 30.40 21.35
C PHE A 616 1.40 31.47 21.76
N PRO A 617 1.34 31.87 23.05
CA PRO A 617 0.30 32.76 23.57
C PRO A 617 0.21 34.13 22.90
N ARG A 618 1.29 34.58 22.26
CA ARG A 618 1.33 35.86 21.51
C ARG A 618 0.27 35.97 20.40
N TYR A 619 -0.26 34.84 19.92
CA TYR A 619 -1.27 34.80 18.86
C TYR A 619 -2.71 34.70 19.38
N GLU A 620 -2.93 34.76 20.71
CA GLU A 620 -4.25 34.59 21.32
C GLU A 620 -5.31 35.55 20.73
N ARG A 621 -4.93 36.79 20.42
CA ARG A 621 -5.84 37.80 19.87
C ARG A 621 -5.84 37.88 18.33
N VAL A 622 -5.25 36.91 17.65
CA VAL A 622 -5.14 36.88 16.19
C VAL A 622 -6.23 35.96 15.63
N GLY A 623 -6.90 36.40 14.56
CA GLY A 623 -7.84 35.57 13.82
C GLY A 623 -7.14 34.60 12.87
N LEU A 624 -7.82 33.51 12.49
CA LEU A 624 -7.27 32.51 11.58
C LEU A 624 -6.89 33.11 10.23
N LYS A 625 -7.76 33.93 9.63
CA LYS A 625 -7.50 34.60 8.36
C LYS A 625 -6.35 35.60 8.47
N ASP A 626 -6.31 36.38 9.55
CA ASP A 626 -5.20 37.33 9.80
C ASP A 626 -3.84 36.62 9.85
N LEU A 627 -3.76 35.42 10.44
CA LEU A 627 -2.51 34.67 10.52
C LEU A 627 -2.09 34.14 9.15
N CYS A 628 -3.03 33.61 8.37
CA CYS A 628 -2.77 33.16 7.01
C CYS A 628 -2.27 34.30 6.12
N GLU A 629 -2.96 35.45 6.13
CA GLU A 629 -2.60 36.63 5.34
C GLU A 629 -1.18 37.13 5.69
N ARG A 630 -0.84 37.22 6.98
CA ARG A 630 0.52 37.65 7.39
C ARG A 630 1.64 36.74 6.86
N ILE A 631 1.40 35.43 6.81
CA ILE A 631 2.40 34.48 6.31
C ILE A 631 2.42 34.49 4.78
N HIS A 632 1.26 34.62 4.15
CA HIS A 632 1.14 34.77 2.70
C HIS A 632 1.87 36.02 2.21
N ASP A 633 1.67 37.18 2.86
CA ASP A 633 2.35 38.44 2.56
C ASP A 633 3.87 38.29 2.65
N PHE A 634 4.35 37.57 3.68
CA PHE A 634 5.78 37.26 3.80
C PHE A 634 6.27 36.39 2.64
N TYR A 635 5.54 35.33 2.27
CA TYR A 635 5.93 34.49 1.14
C TYR A 635 5.98 35.26 -0.18
N ARG A 636 5.03 36.18 -0.38
CA ARG A 636 4.95 37.07 -1.54
C ARG A 636 6.06 38.12 -1.56
N GLU A 637 6.33 38.78 -0.44
CA GLU A 637 7.38 39.81 -0.31
C GLU A 637 8.76 39.27 -0.69
N PHE A 638 9.05 38.03 -0.30
CA PHE A 638 10.36 37.39 -0.52
C PHE A 638 10.38 36.40 -1.69
N ASP A 639 9.30 36.31 -2.47
CA ASP A 639 9.15 35.39 -3.61
C ASP A 639 9.67 33.97 -3.32
N VAL A 640 9.17 33.40 -2.21
CA VAL A 640 9.71 32.16 -1.64
C VAL A 640 9.54 30.98 -2.61
N ALA A 641 8.50 31.00 -3.45
CA ALA A 641 8.25 29.95 -4.43
C ALA A 641 9.38 29.89 -5.48
N ARG A 642 9.72 31.01 -6.12
CA ARG A 642 10.79 31.05 -7.13
C ARG A 642 12.17 30.86 -6.49
N LEU A 643 12.42 31.49 -5.34
CA LEU A 643 13.67 31.32 -4.59
C LEU A 643 13.97 29.85 -4.29
N THR A 644 12.96 29.09 -3.83
CA THR A 644 13.16 27.66 -3.56
C THR A 644 13.38 26.86 -4.84
N THR A 645 12.70 27.18 -5.94
CA THR A 645 12.92 26.51 -7.24
C THR A 645 14.34 26.73 -7.73
N GLU A 646 14.82 27.98 -7.72
CA GLU A 646 16.18 28.32 -8.13
C GLU A 646 17.23 27.62 -7.28
N MET A 647 17.03 27.55 -5.95
CA MET A 647 17.94 26.85 -5.05
C MET A 647 18.14 25.38 -5.43
N TYR A 648 17.05 24.67 -5.77
CA TYR A 648 17.12 23.24 -6.11
C TYR A 648 17.57 22.95 -7.54
N LEU A 649 17.35 23.88 -8.47
CA LEU A 649 17.76 23.75 -9.88
C LEU A 649 19.15 24.34 -10.15
N SER A 650 19.73 25.05 -9.19
CA SER A 650 21.09 25.60 -9.32
C SER A 650 22.17 24.52 -9.42
N ASP A 651 23.19 24.78 -10.22
CA ASP A 651 24.35 23.88 -10.35
C ASP A 651 25.12 23.79 -9.02
N MET A 652 25.15 22.61 -8.42
CA MET A 652 25.95 22.32 -7.22
C MET A 652 27.26 21.63 -7.61
N VAL A 653 28.38 22.34 -7.45
CA VAL A 653 29.71 21.77 -7.68
C VAL A 653 30.17 21.02 -6.43
N PRO A 654 30.38 19.68 -6.48
CA PRO A 654 30.80 18.93 -5.32
C PRO A 654 32.25 19.30 -4.95
N ALA A 655 32.45 19.81 -3.74
CA ALA A 655 33.78 20.19 -3.24
C ALA A 655 34.59 18.99 -2.72
N MET A 656 33.91 17.92 -2.30
CA MET A 656 34.50 16.66 -1.87
C MET A 656 33.51 15.51 -2.07
N ARG A 657 34.03 14.28 -2.06
CA ARG A 657 33.19 13.09 -2.05
C ARG A 657 32.50 12.96 -0.68
N PRO A 658 31.27 12.41 -0.61
CA PRO A 658 30.71 11.94 0.65
C PRO A 658 31.56 10.74 1.12
N THR A 659 32.44 10.95 2.10
CA THR A 659 33.33 9.92 2.66
C THR A 659 33.27 9.88 4.16
#